data_AF-A0A938R7I9-F1
#
_entry.id   AF-A0A938R7I9-F1
#
_cell.length_a   1.000
_cell.length_b   1.000
_cell.length_c   1.000
_cell.angle_alpha   90.00
_cell.angle_beta   90.00
_cell.angle_gamma   90.00
#
_symmetry.space_group_name_H-M   'P 1'
#
loop_
_entity.id
_entity.type
_entity.pdbx_description
1 polymer ?
#
loop_
_entity_poly.entity_id
_entity_poly.type
_entity_poly.pdbx_seq_one_letter_code
_entity_poly.pdbx_strand_id
1 'polypeptide(L)'
;MPLTEADTRAKLIDPKLKLAGWGESQIEREHYFRKWIELTRGRIYLVGKEARRGKPKRVDYLLRYNGMPIAVLEAKEESRSPDEGLEQAKEYAAFLDVPFAYSSNGHKFVEYDFLNHRSQEFDQFPAPASLWSRWDPVSWHLDRKLARAAERPDQFGPKPPPDPLLHPYCPPERCGNLTPHYFQEVAIRRVIERTLAGRKRILLAMATGTGKTFIAFQITWKLIRSQWLNWRHPQRPGRILFLADRVILRDQAYNKFSTFADGASDPRHILEGHPPKLTRDLYFGIYQSLWSEGPQGSRLFEKFPKDFFDLIIIDECHRSGFGTWREILEHFHDAIHLGMTATPKQDDNIDTYLYFCSEEPEIAIDPNDPDKGTWKPPAYQYSLGQGIEDGFLATYRVHRVRTTVDASGLHLKDAIEEGAEVIVPDGVEAREIYFTPQFEREITLPDRSETIVKHLAGLLKKFNPLEKTMVFCVDIEHAVLVSRLLQNEFTYLGSDFYAVPIVSEEGERAREWLESFADSDRKFPVVATTAELLSTGVDVPACRNIVFIKTLSSPVLFKQIIGRGSRVDPATGKLWFRIIDYTGATRLFDGWDRPPTPPPQPPEGPQTAGIQGRVFNAKDRGIIVGASVFVRTGPNTILGPNYTDSIGTFSFINLPEGRLELTVQATGFRTRTMRVDTTADMTAFLDVELHEIGKSEPIAKIQVKGLDVTIVDEAIFIIESTGEQLSFEQYTDFTRRNILKVAPREGDLRAIWVDPGKRKNFLEDLRTSSIHPEVIAEVMGRSDADQFDLLSHIAFGRLIKSRDERATAFRNREQHFIERHGERAKKVILGLLEKYRVSGVEEISDARVFSIQPFKDMGGAIGISQIFGGVEGLQSSMKEMQARLYVPEAVA
;
A
#
# COMPACT_ATOMS: atom_id res chain seq x y z
N MET A 1 -21.15 -38.90 -20.85
CA MET A 1 -20.00 -38.23 -20.23
C MET A 1 -20.54 -37.25 -19.20
N PRO A 2 -19.94 -37.17 -18.00
CA PRO A 2 -20.34 -36.17 -17.02
C PRO A 2 -20.16 -34.76 -17.61
N LEU A 3 -21.05 -33.84 -17.24
CA LEU A 3 -21.04 -32.46 -17.71
C LEU A 3 -19.79 -31.73 -17.19
N THR A 4 -19.21 -30.89 -18.05
CA THR A 4 -18.18 -29.92 -17.63
C THR A 4 -18.77 -28.94 -16.61
N GLU A 5 -17.94 -28.19 -15.88
CA GLU A 5 -18.43 -27.19 -14.92
C GLU A 5 -19.32 -26.14 -15.62
N ALA A 6 -18.93 -25.66 -16.81
CA ALA A 6 -19.73 -24.73 -17.59
C ALA A 6 -21.08 -25.33 -18.03
N ASP A 7 -21.09 -26.60 -18.47
CA ASP A 7 -22.33 -27.30 -18.79
C ASP A 7 -23.20 -27.54 -17.55
N THR A 8 -22.58 -27.83 -16.40
CA THR A 8 -23.25 -28.05 -15.12
C THR A 8 -23.94 -26.77 -14.65
N ARG A 9 -23.25 -25.63 -14.76
CA ARG A 9 -23.81 -24.29 -14.52
C ARG A 9 -25.05 -24.05 -15.38
N ALA A 10 -24.93 -24.18 -16.70
CA ALA A 10 -26.00 -23.86 -17.64
C ALA A 10 -27.19 -24.84 -17.61
N LYS A 11 -26.93 -26.14 -17.47
CA LYS A 11 -27.96 -27.19 -17.62
C LYS A 11 -28.58 -27.62 -16.30
N LEU A 12 -27.89 -27.47 -15.17
CA LEU A 12 -28.34 -27.96 -13.87
C LEU A 12 -28.52 -26.84 -12.84
N ILE A 13 -27.53 -25.97 -12.65
CA ILE A 13 -27.57 -24.93 -11.60
C ILE A 13 -28.51 -23.79 -11.99
N ASP A 14 -28.36 -23.20 -13.18
CA ASP A 14 -29.16 -22.07 -13.65
C ASP A 14 -30.68 -22.36 -13.63
N PRO A 15 -31.17 -23.53 -14.11
CA PRO A 15 -32.58 -23.89 -13.98
C PRO A 15 -33.04 -23.99 -12.54
N LYS A 16 -32.22 -24.53 -11.64
CA LYS A 16 -32.57 -24.66 -10.21
C LYS A 16 -32.62 -23.32 -9.49
N LEU A 17 -31.71 -22.39 -9.79
CA LEU A 17 -31.79 -21.01 -9.29
C LEU A 17 -33.07 -20.32 -9.77
N LYS A 18 -33.41 -20.48 -11.05
CA LYS A 18 -34.65 -19.93 -11.63
C LYS A 18 -35.90 -20.54 -11.00
N LEU A 19 -35.93 -21.86 -10.79
CA LEU A 19 -37.02 -22.56 -10.10
C LEU A 19 -37.18 -22.10 -8.64
N ALA A 20 -36.08 -21.78 -7.96
CA ALA A 20 -36.07 -21.19 -6.63
C ALA A 20 -36.54 -19.71 -6.62
N GLY A 21 -36.84 -19.11 -7.78
CA GLY A 21 -37.38 -17.76 -7.89
C GLY A 21 -36.33 -16.66 -8.00
N TRP A 22 -35.07 -16.99 -8.30
CA TRP A 22 -34.04 -15.99 -8.60
C TRP A 22 -34.23 -15.42 -10.02
N GLY A 23 -34.43 -14.11 -10.12
CA GLY A 23 -34.52 -13.40 -11.39
C GLY A 23 -33.15 -13.11 -12.02
N GLU A 24 -33.12 -12.84 -13.32
CA GLU A 24 -31.87 -12.56 -14.06
C GLU A 24 -31.12 -11.33 -13.54
N SER A 25 -31.81 -10.34 -12.97
CA SER A 25 -31.19 -9.17 -12.34
C SER A 25 -30.63 -9.44 -10.94
N GLN A 26 -30.95 -10.59 -10.36
CA GLN A 26 -30.52 -11.01 -9.02
C GLN A 26 -29.36 -12.02 -9.07
N ILE A 27 -29.05 -12.53 -10.25
CA ILE A 27 -27.98 -13.50 -10.46
C ILE A 27 -26.91 -12.83 -11.32
N GLU A 28 -25.76 -12.55 -10.71
CA GLU A 28 -24.58 -12.16 -11.46
C GLU A 28 -23.73 -13.42 -11.69
N ARG A 29 -23.65 -13.87 -12.95
CA ARG A 29 -22.90 -15.06 -13.36
C ARG A 29 -21.59 -14.68 -14.03
N GLU A 30 -20.61 -15.57 -13.95
CA GLU A 30 -19.50 -15.56 -14.90
C GLU A 30 -20.02 -15.93 -16.30
N HIS A 31 -20.13 -14.95 -17.22
CA HIS A 31 -20.55 -15.18 -18.61
C HIS A 31 -19.38 -15.04 -19.59
N TYR A 32 -19.31 -15.91 -20.60
CA TYR A 32 -18.34 -15.84 -21.71
C TYR A 32 -18.37 -14.52 -22.53
N PHE A 33 -19.44 -13.72 -22.43
CA PHE A 33 -19.69 -12.53 -23.28
C PHE A 33 -19.84 -11.20 -22.52
N ARG A 34 -19.80 -11.20 -21.18
CA ARG A 34 -19.71 -9.98 -20.36
C ARG A 34 -18.35 -9.95 -19.69
N LYS A 35 -17.74 -8.75 -19.62
CA LYS A 35 -16.49 -8.52 -18.89
C LYS A 35 -16.65 -9.08 -17.48
N TRP A 36 -15.81 -10.06 -17.15
CA TRP A 36 -15.78 -10.90 -15.95
C TRP A 36 -16.23 -10.21 -14.65
N ILE A 37 -16.84 -10.95 -13.71
CA ILE A 37 -16.94 -10.54 -12.30
C ILE A 37 -15.55 -10.76 -11.67
N GLU A 38 -14.63 -9.86 -12.03
CA GLU A 38 -13.33 -9.74 -11.37
C GLU A 38 -13.58 -9.15 -9.98
N LEU A 39 -13.77 -10.02 -8.99
CA LEU A 39 -13.74 -9.65 -7.56
C LEU A 39 -12.48 -8.83 -7.27
N THR A 40 -11.37 -9.27 -7.86
CA THR A 40 -10.07 -8.60 -7.85
C THR A 40 -9.53 -8.54 -9.27
N ARG A 41 -8.55 -7.66 -9.52
CA ARG A 41 -7.85 -7.55 -10.81
C ARG A 41 -6.56 -8.37 -10.89
N GLY A 42 -6.31 -9.20 -9.88
CA GLY A 42 -5.11 -9.99 -9.71
C GLY A 42 -3.91 -9.15 -9.26
N ARG A 43 -3.16 -9.67 -8.28
CA ARG A 43 -1.97 -9.02 -7.71
C ARG A 43 -1.03 -8.50 -8.78
N ILE A 44 -0.55 -7.27 -8.61
CA ILE A 44 0.52 -6.74 -9.44
C ILE A 44 1.86 -7.10 -8.79
N TYR A 45 2.71 -7.81 -9.52
CA TYR A 45 4.06 -8.15 -9.08
C TYR A 45 5.08 -7.81 -10.17
N LEU A 46 6.34 -7.63 -9.76
CA LEU A 46 7.43 -7.27 -10.65
C LEU A 46 8.19 -8.52 -11.09
N VAL A 47 8.49 -8.64 -12.38
CA VAL A 47 9.39 -9.64 -12.94
C VAL A 47 10.47 -8.89 -13.71
N GLY A 48 11.65 -8.73 -13.10
CA GLY A 48 12.69 -7.84 -13.60
C GLY A 48 12.19 -6.39 -13.67
N LYS A 49 12.15 -5.81 -14.88
CA LYS A 49 11.69 -4.42 -15.13
C LYS A 49 10.21 -4.32 -15.55
N GLU A 50 9.53 -5.45 -15.74
CA GLU A 50 8.15 -5.49 -16.19
C GLU A 50 7.19 -5.80 -15.04
N ALA A 51 6.03 -5.13 -15.03
CA ALA A 51 4.94 -5.47 -14.13
C ALA A 51 4.02 -6.50 -14.79
N ARG A 52 3.68 -7.55 -14.04
CA ARG A 52 2.70 -8.56 -14.45
C ARG A 52 1.54 -8.59 -13.47
N ARG A 53 0.38 -9.00 -13.96
CA ARG A 53 -0.81 -9.26 -13.14
C ARG A 53 -0.96 -10.75 -12.90
N GLY A 54 -1.25 -11.11 -11.66
CA GLY A 54 -1.64 -12.46 -11.27
C GLY A 54 -3.04 -12.80 -11.77
N LYS A 55 -3.49 -14.01 -11.47
CA LYS A 55 -4.87 -14.41 -11.79
C LYS A 55 -5.84 -13.60 -10.91
N PRO A 56 -6.89 -13.01 -11.49
CA PRO A 56 -7.95 -12.39 -10.70
C PRO A 56 -8.72 -13.47 -9.92
N LYS A 57 -9.16 -13.12 -8.72
CA LYS A 57 -10.21 -13.87 -8.01
C LYS A 57 -11.54 -13.64 -8.71
N ARG A 58 -12.32 -14.70 -8.86
CA ARG A 58 -13.63 -14.72 -9.53
C ARG A 58 -14.55 -15.62 -8.75
N VAL A 59 -15.83 -15.27 -8.73
CA VAL A 59 -16.91 -16.09 -8.18
C VAL A 59 -17.78 -16.55 -9.34
N ASP A 60 -18.25 -17.80 -9.28
CA ASP A 60 -19.12 -18.35 -10.33
C ASP A 60 -20.48 -17.64 -10.35
N TYR A 61 -21.06 -17.47 -9.16
CA TYR A 61 -22.34 -16.83 -8.94
C TYR A 61 -22.29 -15.87 -7.74
N LEU A 62 -22.59 -14.60 -7.99
CA LEU A 62 -22.92 -13.64 -6.94
C LEU A 62 -24.44 -13.40 -6.93
N LEU A 63 -25.07 -13.76 -5.83
CA LEU A 63 -26.51 -13.67 -5.66
C LEU A 63 -26.87 -12.38 -4.92
N ARG A 64 -27.79 -11.60 -5.49
CA ARG A 64 -28.20 -10.29 -5.00
C ARG A 64 -29.69 -10.20 -4.71
N TYR A 65 -30.04 -9.73 -3.52
CA TYR A 65 -31.41 -9.39 -3.15
C TYR A 65 -31.63 -7.88 -3.35
N ASN A 66 -32.46 -7.49 -4.33
CA ASN A 66 -32.68 -6.09 -4.72
C ASN A 66 -31.38 -5.28 -4.92
N GLY A 67 -30.40 -5.89 -5.59
CA GLY A 67 -29.09 -5.29 -5.86
C GLY A 67 -28.06 -5.43 -4.72
N MET A 68 -28.46 -5.90 -3.54
CA MET A 68 -27.55 -6.11 -2.41
C MET A 68 -26.99 -7.55 -2.41
N PRO A 69 -25.66 -7.76 -2.36
CA PRO A 69 -25.06 -9.09 -2.23
C PRO A 69 -25.55 -9.82 -0.98
N ILE A 70 -25.96 -11.09 -1.13
CA ILE A 70 -26.46 -11.92 -0.03
C ILE A 70 -25.83 -13.31 0.03
N ALA A 71 -25.38 -13.84 -1.11
CA ALA A 71 -24.75 -15.15 -1.14
C ALA A 71 -23.78 -15.29 -2.31
N VAL A 72 -22.84 -16.21 -2.15
CA VAL A 72 -21.96 -16.69 -3.23
C VAL A 72 -22.22 -18.18 -3.48
N LEU A 73 -22.13 -18.61 -4.73
CA LEU A 73 -22.24 -20.02 -5.09
C LEU A 73 -21.08 -20.40 -6.02
N GLU A 74 -20.29 -21.40 -5.61
CA GLU A 74 -19.21 -22.01 -6.40
C GLU A 74 -19.68 -23.29 -7.07
N ALA A 75 -19.53 -23.35 -8.39
CA ALA A 75 -19.86 -24.52 -9.17
C ALA A 75 -18.69 -25.50 -9.23
N LYS A 76 -19.01 -26.77 -9.42
CA LYS A 76 -18.06 -27.84 -9.75
C LYS A 76 -18.60 -28.65 -10.93
N GLU A 77 -17.70 -29.36 -11.61
CA GLU A 77 -18.05 -30.37 -12.60
C GLU A 77 -19.03 -31.40 -12.01
N GLU A 78 -19.96 -31.91 -12.82
CA GLU A 78 -21.02 -32.83 -12.37
C GLU A 78 -20.48 -34.06 -11.64
N SER A 79 -19.32 -34.58 -12.04
CA SER A 79 -18.70 -35.76 -11.44
C SER A 79 -17.99 -35.52 -10.11
N ARG A 80 -17.80 -34.26 -9.70
CA ARG A 80 -17.10 -33.90 -8.46
C ARG A 80 -18.07 -33.80 -7.29
N SER A 81 -17.53 -33.87 -6.06
CA SER A 81 -18.34 -33.63 -4.87
C SER A 81 -18.71 -32.14 -4.77
N PRO A 82 -19.94 -31.78 -4.38
CA PRO A 82 -20.29 -30.40 -4.09
C PRO A 82 -19.49 -29.82 -2.90
N ASP A 83 -18.96 -30.65 -1.99
CA ASP A 83 -18.13 -30.17 -0.87
C ASP A 83 -16.78 -29.58 -1.32
N GLU A 84 -16.25 -29.99 -2.47
CA GLU A 84 -14.92 -29.57 -2.95
C GLU A 84 -14.80 -28.05 -3.14
N GLY A 85 -15.91 -27.34 -3.37
CA GLY A 85 -15.91 -25.88 -3.52
C GLY A 85 -16.29 -25.09 -2.28
N LEU A 86 -16.64 -25.75 -1.17
CA LEU A 86 -17.23 -25.05 -0.01
C LEU A 86 -16.24 -24.10 0.67
N GLU A 87 -14.99 -24.50 0.86
CA GLU A 87 -13.97 -23.62 1.46
C GLU A 87 -13.67 -22.40 0.59
N GLN A 88 -13.60 -22.59 -0.74
CA GLN A 88 -13.48 -21.49 -1.70
C GLN A 88 -14.69 -20.54 -1.63
N ALA A 89 -15.90 -21.07 -1.54
CA ALA A 89 -17.11 -20.27 -1.38
C ALA A 89 -17.11 -19.50 -0.06
N LYS A 90 -16.63 -20.11 1.05
CA LYS A 90 -16.48 -19.43 2.36
C LYS A 90 -15.48 -18.29 2.29
N GLU A 91 -14.35 -18.47 1.61
CA GLU A 91 -13.37 -17.40 1.38
C GLU A 91 -13.98 -16.23 0.61
N TYR A 92 -14.71 -16.48 -0.48
CA TYR A 92 -15.39 -15.42 -1.23
C TYR A 92 -16.52 -14.76 -0.45
N ALA A 93 -17.29 -15.53 0.33
CA ALA A 93 -18.33 -14.99 1.19
C ALA A 93 -17.76 -14.04 2.24
N ALA A 94 -16.65 -14.43 2.89
CA ALA A 94 -15.95 -13.58 3.84
C ALA A 94 -15.40 -12.31 3.17
N PHE A 95 -14.87 -12.43 1.95
CA PHE A 95 -14.33 -11.32 1.16
C PHE A 95 -15.40 -10.29 0.75
N LEU A 96 -16.58 -10.77 0.37
CA LEU A 96 -17.76 -9.97 0.05
C LEU A 96 -18.57 -9.58 1.30
N ASP A 97 -18.18 -10.08 2.47
CA ASP A 97 -18.83 -9.90 3.75
C ASP A 97 -20.34 -10.25 3.68
N VAL A 98 -20.65 -11.40 3.07
CA VAL A 98 -22.00 -11.95 2.94
C VAL A 98 -22.16 -13.22 3.80
N PRO A 99 -23.37 -13.50 4.32
CA PRO A 99 -23.56 -14.54 5.34
C PRO A 99 -23.70 -15.96 4.78
N PHE A 100 -23.94 -16.15 3.48
CA PHE A 100 -24.21 -17.47 2.92
C PHE A 100 -23.21 -17.82 1.81
N ALA A 101 -22.51 -18.94 1.99
CA ALA A 101 -21.63 -19.54 1.00
C ALA A 101 -22.23 -20.86 0.52
N TYR A 102 -22.22 -21.11 -0.78
CA TYR A 102 -22.71 -22.35 -1.36
C TYR A 102 -21.69 -22.98 -2.28
N SER A 103 -21.71 -24.31 -2.39
CA SER A 103 -21.10 -25.03 -3.48
C SER A 103 -22.00 -26.11 -4.07
N SER A 104 -21.88 -26.36 -5.37
CA SER A 104 -22.77 -27.28 -6.08
C SER A 104 -22.13 -27.92 -7.31
N ASN A 105 -22.46 -29.18 -7.54
CA ASN A 105 -22.22 -29.89 -8.80
C ASN A 105 -23.50 -30.01 -9.67
N GLY A 106 -24.51 -29.18 -9.41
CA GLY A 106 -25.80 -29.17 -10.10
C GLY A 106 -26.85 -30.10 -9.51
N HIS A 107 -26.47 -31.21 -8.88
CA HIS A 107 -27.41 -32.16 -8.28
C HIS A 107 -27.76 -31.80 -6.84
N LYS A 108 -26.77 -31.43 -6.05
CA LYS A 108 -26.92 -31.01 -4.65
C LYS A 108 -26.26 -29.66 -4.40
N PHE A 109 -26.67 -28.99 -3.33
CA PHE A 109 -26.08 -27.74 -2.85
C PHE A 109 -25.63 -27.94 -1.41
N VAL A 110 -24.39 -27.59 -1.12
CA VAL A 110 -23.87 -27.52 0.24
C VAL A 110 -23.76 -26.06 0.61
N GLU A 111 -24.50 -25.63 1.62
CA GLU A 111 -24.42 -24.30 2.22
C GLU A 111 -23.46 -24.33 3.41
N TYR A 112 -22.74 -23.24 3.61
CA TYR A 112 -22.22 -22.83 4.90
C TYR A 112 -22.88 -21.51 5.30
N ASP A 113 -23.60 -21.52 6.42
CA ASP A 113 -24.31 -20.37 6.98
C ASP A 113 -23.47 -19.74 8.10
N PHE A 114 -22.93 -18.54 7.83
CA PHE A 114 -22.13 -17.81 8.80
C PHE A 114 -22.94 -17.25 9.97
N LEU A 115 -24.28 -17.20 9.90
CA LEU A 115 -25.14 -16.72 10.98
C LEU A 115 -25.22 -17.72 12.14
N ASN A 116 -25.07 -19.01 11.85
CA ASN A 116 -25.15 -20.08 12.85
C ASN A 116 -23.92 -21.02 12.85
N HIS A 117 -22.95 -20.78 11.97
CA HIS A 117 -21.72 -21.53 11.81
C HIS A 117 -21.94 -23.02 11.50
N ARG A 118 -22.89 -23.33 10.61
CA ARG A 118 -23.21 -24.72 10.21
C ARG A 118 -23.19 -24.91 8.70
N SER A 119 -22.80 -26.11 8.30
CA SER A 119 -23.00 -26.60 6.94
C SER A 119 -24.27 -27.43 6.82
N GLN A 120 -25.00 -27.27 5.72
CA GLN A 120 -26.21 -28.06 5.42
C GLN A 120 -26.25 -28.42 3.93
N GLU A 121 -26.86 -29.56 3.62
CA GLU A 121 -27.03 -30.04 2.26
C GLU A 121 -28.50 -29.90 1.82
N PHE A 122 -28.71 -29.48 0.58
CA PHE A 122 -30.03 -29.27 -0.02
C PHE A 122 -30.10 -29.83 -1.43
N ASP A 123 -31.25 -30.40 -1.81
CA ASP A 123 -31.54 -30.80 -3.19
C ASP A 123 -32.05 -29.61 -4.04
N GLN A 124 -32.69 -28.64 -3.39
CA GLN A 124 -33.25 -27.43 -4.00
C GLN A 124 -32.62 -26.18 -3.39
N PHE A 125 -32.34 -25.19 -4.23
CA PHE A 125 -31.74 -23.95 -3.78
C PHE A 125 -32.77 -23.06 -3.05
N PRO A 126 -32.41 -22.35 -1.96
CA PRO A 126 -33.37 -21.50 -1.26
C PRO A 126 -33.82 -20.28 -2.10
N ALA A 127 -35.06 -19.85 -1.88
CA ALA A 127 -35.61 -18.66 -2.53
C ALA A 127 -34.97 -17.35 -2.00
N PRO A 128 -34.88 -16.27 -2.82
CA PRO A 128 -34.27 -15.00 -2.38
C PRO A 128 -34.88 -14.44 -1.09
N ALA A 129 -36.22 -14.46 -0.98
CA ALA A 129 -36.93 -13.98 0.20
C ALA A 129 -36.65 -14.83 1.45
N SER A 130 -36.33 -16.12 1.28
CA SER A 130 -35.95 -17.00 2.38
C SER A 130 -34.55 -16.69 2.89
N LEU A 131 -33.60 -16.35 2.00
CA LEU A 131 -32.28 -15.91 2.44
C LEU A 131 -32.38 -14.58 3.19
N TRP A 132 -33.16 -13.65 2.64
CA TRP A 132 -33.38 -12.34 3.24
C TRP A 132 -34.06 -12.42 4.61
N SER A 133 -35.02 -13.32 4.80
CA SER A 133 -35.68 -13.47 6.11
C SER A 133 -34.78 -14.10 7.18
N ARG A 134 -33.76 -14.87 6.79
CA ARG A 134 -32.75 -15.41 7.70
C ARG A 134 -31.70 -14.37 8.10
N TRP A 135 -31.37 -13.44 7.21
CA TRP A 135 -30.33 -12.45 7.44
C TRP A 135 -30.90 -11.10 7.88
N ASP A 136 -30.50 -10.67 9.08
CA ASP A 136 -30.63 -9.30 9.53
C ASP A 136 -29.27 -8.60 9.34
N PRO A 137 -29.09 -7.75 8.29
CA PRO A 137 -27.81 -7.10 8.02
C PRO A 137 -27.33 -6.20 9.15
N VAL A 138 -28.25 -5.59 9.90
CA VAL A 138 -27.89 -4.69 11.00
C VAL A 138 -27.31 -5.48 12.17
N SER A 139 -27.92 -6.61 12.49
CA SER A 139 -27.46 -7.50 13.57
C SER A 139 -26.28 -8.40 13.16
N TRP A 140 -25.85 -8.37 11.90
CA TRP A 140 -24.74 -9.18 11.40
C TRP A 140 -23.39 -8.73 11.97
N HIS A 141 -23.21 -7.42 12.19
CA HIS A 141 -21.97 -6.85 12.76
C HIS A 141 -22.17 -6.13 14.08
N LEU A 142 -23.41 -5.93 14.51
CA LEU A 142 -23.75 -5.23 15.73
C LEU A 142 -24.59 -6.12 16.63
N ASP A 143 -24.48 -5.93 17.95
CA ASP A 143 -25.34 -6.65 18.89
C ASP A 143 -26.82 -6.32 18.62
N ARG A 144 -27.60 -7.38 18.40
CA ARG A 144 -29.05 -7.35 18.12
C ARG A 144 -29.86 -6.56 19.15
N LYS A 145 -29.39 -6.45 20.41
CA LYS A 145 -30.03 -5.63 21.46
C LYS A 145 -29.86 -4.12 21.22
N LEU A 146 -28.74 -3.71 20.62
CA LEU A 146 -28.43 -2.31 20.32
C LEU A 146 -29.17 -1.84 19.07
N ALA A 147 -29.27 -2.70 18.04
CA ALA A 147 -30.03 -2.42 16.81
C ALA A 147 -31.51 -2.08 17.09
N ARG A 148 -32.16 -2.83 17.99
CA ARG A 148 -33.58 -2.64 18.37
C ARG A 148 -33.85 -1.40 19.22
N ALA A 149 -32.84 -0.83 19.89
CA ALA A 149 -33.02 0.34 20.75
C ALA A 149 -33.05 1.66 19.98
N ALA A 150 -32.55 1.68 18.74
CA ALA A 150 -32.48 2.85 17.87
C ALA A 150 -33.73 3.08 17.01
N GLU A 151 -34.52 2.04 16.74
CA GLU A 151 -35.81 2.11 16.06
C GLU A 151 -36.92 2.63 16.99
N ARG A 152 -36.73 3.78 17.63
CA ARG A 152 -37.78 4.45 18.42
C ARG A 152 -38.79 5.11 17.47
N PRO A 153 -39.92 4.46 17.13
CA PRO A 153 -40.82 4.95 16.09
C PRO A 153 -41.56 6.22 16.51
N ASP A 154 -41.56 6.52 17.81
CA ASP A 154 -42.11 7.73 18.44
C ASP A 154 -41.35 9.01 18.06
N GLN A 155 -40.13 8.92 17.51
CA GLN A 155 -39.32 10.08 17.11
C GLN A 155 -39.30 10.34 15.59
N PHE A 156 -39.93 9.49 14.79
CA PHE A 156 -39.83 9.53 13.32
C PHE A 156 -41.19 9.65 12.62
N GLY A 157 -41.19 9.96 11.32
CA GLY A 157 -42.44 10.09 10.56
C GLY A 157 -43.33 8.82 10.58
N PRO A 158 -44.63 8.93 10.25
CA PRO A 158 -45.62 7.88 10.50
C PRO A 158 -45.45 6.59 9.67
N LYS A 159 -44.62 6.59 8.62
CA LYS A 159 -44.34 5.41 7.79
C LYS A 159 -42.85 5.30 7.47
N PRO A 160 -42.19 4.16 7.77
CA PRO A 160 -40.78 3.98 7.45
C PRO A 160 -40.55 4.00 5.93
N PRO A 161 -39.47 4.65 5.47
CA PRO A 161 -39.11 4.71 4.07
C PRO A 161 -38.57 3.36 3.56
N PRO A 162 -38.40 3.18 2.24
CA PRO A 162 -37.65 2.06 1.70
C PRO A 162 -36.28 1.90 2.37
N ASP A 163 -35.87 0.66 2.61
CA ASP A 163 -34.56 0.36 3.20
C ASP A 163 -33.42 0.93 2.34
N PRO A 164 -32.57 1.82 2.88
CA PRO A 164 -31.41 2.35 2.16
C PRO A 164 -30.47 1.27 1.66
N LEU A 165 -30.33 0.12 2.35
CA LEU A 165 -29.48 -0.99 1.89
C LEU A 165 -29.95 -1.54 0.55
N LEU A 166 -31.27 -1.66 0.37
CA LEU A 166 -31.92 -2.18 -0.82
C LEU A 166 -32.12 -1.11 -1.91
N HIS A 167 -31.85 0.16 -1.61
CA HIS A 167 -31.92 1.21 -2.63
C HIS A 167 -30.78 1.05 -3.65
N PRO A 168 -31.06 1.12 -4.96
CA PRO A 168 -30.02 1.01 -5.98
C PRO A 168 -28.91 2.06 -5.85
N TYR A 169 -27.69 1.70 -6.21
CA TYR A 169 -26.61 2.67 -6.40
C TYR A 169 -26.97 3.69 -7.49
N CYS A 170 -26.26 4.81 -7.52
CA CYS A 170 -26.38 5.74 -8.65
C CYS A 170 -26.12 5.01 -9.98
N PRO A 171 -27.00 5.13 -10.98
CA PRO A 171 -26.80 4.52 -12.29
C PRO A 171 -25.45 4.92 -12.90
N PRO A 172 -24.67 3.98 -13.46
CA PRO A 172 -23.35 4.27 -14.02
C PRO A 172 -23.37 5.43 -15.04
N GLU A 173 -24.41 5.51 -15.86
CA GLU A 173 -24.57 6.53 -16.89
C GLU A 173 -24.62 7.95 -16.31
N ARG A 174 -25.10 8.09 -15.07
CA ARG A 174 -25.16 9.37 -14.33
C ARG A 174 -23.95 9.59 -13.41
N CYS A 175 -23.13 8.57 -13.24
CA CYS A 175 -22.03 8.53 -12.29
C CYS A 175 -20.68 8.19 -12.94
N GLY A 176 -20.50 8.64 -14.19
CA GLY A 176 -19.23 8.55 -14.93
C GLY A 176 -18.86 7.13 -15.36
N ASN A 177 -19.86 6.27 -15.58
CA ASN A 177 -19.75 4.85 -15.88
C ASN A 177 -18.96 4.05 -14.84
N LEU A 178 -19.00 4.50 -13.58
CA LEU A 178 -18.35 3.84 -12.46
C LEU A 178 -19.34 2.95 -11.70
N THR A 179 -18.95 1.70 -11.49
CA THR A 179 -19.61 0.78 -10.56
C THR A 179 -18.72 0.58 -9.32
N PRO A 180 -19.28 0.46 -8.11
CA PRO A 180 -18.49 0.19 -6.93
C PRO A 180 -17.70 -1.13 -7.05
N HIS A 181 -16.44 -1.11 -6.61
CA HIS A 181 -15.69 -2.35 -6.36
C HIS A 181 -16.23 -3.06 -5.13
N TYR A 182 -15.94 -4.36 -4.98
CA TYR A 182 -16.46 -5.17 -3.89
C TYR A 182 -16.21 -4.53 -2.50
N PHE A 183 -14.99 -4.06 -2.23
CA PHE A 183 -14.64 -3.43 -0.95
C PHE A 183 -15.34 -2.08 -0.73
N GLN A 184 -15.73 -1.41 -1.81
CA GLN A 184 -16.52 -0.17 -1.73
C GLN A 184 -17.98 -0.51 -1.40
N GLU A 185 -18.55 -1.57 -1.99
CA GLU A 185 -19.88 -2.08 -1.60
C GLU A 185 -19.92 -2.47 -0.13
N VAL A 186 -18.91 -3.21 0.36
CA VAL A 186 -18.79 -3.59 1.77
C VAL A 186 -18.72 -2.34 2.66
N ALA A 187 -17.87 -1.37 2.32
CA ALA A 187 -17.76 -0.11 3.07
C ALA A 187 -19.09 0.66 3.14
N ILE A 188 -19.78 0.79 2.00
CA ILE A 188 -21.08 1.48 1.93
C ILE A 188 -22.12 0.74 2.78
N ARG A 189 -22.21 -0.58 2.67
CA ARG A 189 -23.12 -1.42 3.45
C ARG A 189 -22.85 -1.26 4.94
N ARG A 190 -21.60 -1.42 5.38
CA ARG A 190 -21.18 -1.30 6.79
C ARG A 190 -21.55 0.04 7.42
N VAL A 191 -21.46 1.14 6.67
CA VAL A 191 -21.88 2.47 7.13
C VAL A 191 -23.41 2.57 7.23
N ILE A 192 -24.13 2.07 6.24
CA ILE A 192 -25.60 2.12 6.25
C ILE A 192 -26.16 1.24 7.38
N GLU A 193 -25.64 0.03 7.59
CA GLU A 193 -26.04 -0.86 8.70
C GLU A 193 -25.91 -0.16 10.06
N ARG A 194 -24.79 0.53 10.30
CA ARG A 194 -24.56 1.34 11.51
C ARG A 194 -25.51 2.52 11.63
N THR A 195 -25.75 3.20 10.51
CA THR A 195 -26.72 4.29 10.43
C THR A 195 -28.13 3.81 10.80
N LEU A 196 -28.54 2.64 10.29
CA LEU A 196 -29.82 2.01 10.61
C LEU A 196 -29.90 1.54 12.07
N ALA A 197 -28.78 1.09 12.64
CA ALA A 197 -28.65 0.81 14.07
C ALA A 197 -28.60 2.07 14.96
N GLY A 198 -28.80 3.26 14.40
CA GLY A 198 -28.75 4.53 15.14
C GLY A 198 -27.37 4.96 15.61
N ARG A 199 -26.30 4.34 15.10
CA ARG A 199 -24.93 4.76 15.40
C ARG A 199 -24.65 6.11 14.77
N LYS A 200 -24.12 7.04 15.56
CA LYS A 200 -23.82 8.40 15.12
C LYS A 200 -22.32 8.64 14.90
N ARG A 201 -21.44 7.73 15.31
CA ARG A 201 -19.99 7.84 15.14
C ARG A 201 -19.49 6.64 14.36
N ILE A 202 -19.00 6.89 13.15
CA ILE A 202 -18.64 5.83 12.20
C ILE A 202 -17.29 6.20 11.55
N LEU A 203 -16.34 5.25 11.52
CA LEU A 203 -15.04 5.42 10.86
C LEU A 203 -14.87 4.45 9.69
N LEU A 204 -14.37 4.94 8.56
CA LEU A 204 -13.81 4.13 7.48
C LEU A 204 -12.31 4.39 7.37
N ALA A 205 -11.50 3.33 7.46
CA ALA A 205 -10.05 3.42 7.24
C ALA A 205 -9.70 2.74 5.91
N MET A 206 -9.41 3.52 4.88
CA MET A 206 -9.23 3.02 3.52
C MET A 206 -8.07 3.72 2.83
N ALA A 207 -7.10 2.96 2.32
CA ALA A 207 -5.89 3.48 1.70
C ALA A 207 -6.17 4.54 0.62
N THR A 208 -5.21 5.44 0.41
CA THR A 208 -5.30 6.45 -0.66
C THR A 208 -5.49 5.77 -2.03
N GLY A 209 -6.33 6.35 -2.90
CA GLY A 209 -6.61 5.80 -4.22
C GLY A 209 -7.74 4.77 -4.27
N THR A 210 -8.37 4.45 -3.13
CA THR A 210 -9.47 3.46 -3.05
C THR A 210 -10.86 4.05 -3.31
N GLY A 211 -10.97 5.35 -3.62
CA GLY A 211 -12.25 5.98 -3.99
C GLY A 211 -13.13 6.43 -2.82
N LYS A 212 -12.55 6.89 -1.70
CA LYS A 212 -13.27 7.41 -0.52
C LYS A 212 -14.40 8.40 -0.86
N THR A 213 -14.14 9.41 -1.70
CA THR A 213 -15.16 10.38 -2.13
C THR A 213 -16.31 9.73 -2.90
N PHE A 214 -16.05 8.67 -3.67
CA PHE A 214 -17.10 7.92 -4.37
C PHE A 214 -17.97 7.11 -3.40
N ILE A 215 -17.37 6.52 -2.35
CA ILE A 215 -18.10 5.86 -1.27
C ILE A 215 -19.01 6.86 -0.54
N ALA A 216 -18.47 8.00 -0.13
CA ALA A 216 -19.24 9.09 0.50
C ALA A 216 -20.44 9.53 -0.37
N PHE A 217 -20.21 9.68 -1.67
CA PHE A 217 -21.26 9.98 -2.64
C PHE A 217 -22.35 8.90 -2.67
N GLN A 218 -21.99 7.61 -2.76
CA GLN A 218 -22.97 6.52 -2.83
C GLN A 218 -23.76 6.34 -1.53
N ILE A 219 -23.13 6.53 -0.37
CA ILE A 219 -23.82 6.54 0.93
C ILE A 219 -24.86 7.66 0.94
N THR A 220 -24.45 8.88 0.58
CA THR A 220 -25.34 10.04 0.47
C THR A 220 -26.49 9.78 -0.50
N TRP A 221 -26.19 9.20 -1.66
CA TRP A 221 -27.18 8.85 -2.68
C TRP A 221 -28.23 7.90 -2.13
N LYS A 222 -27.81 6.78 -1.52
CA LYS A 222 -28.74 5.78 -0.98
C LYS A 222 -29.59 6.34 0.15
N LEU A 223 -29.01 7.15 1.06
CA LEU A 223 -29.76 7.75 2.17
C LEU A 223 -30.76 8.83 1.74
N ILE A 224 -30.42 9.67 0.75
CA ILE A 224 -31.34 10.70 0.23
C ILE A 224 -32.42 10.06 -0.65
N ARG A 225 -32.04 9.21 -1.61
CA ARG A 225 -32.97 8.66 -2.60
C ARG A 225 -33.94 7.62 -2.02
N SER A 226 -33.55 6.95 -0.93
CA SER A 226 -34.47 6.16 -0.12
C SER A 226 -35.43 7.01 0.72
N GLN A 227 -35.25 8.33 0.81
CA GLN A 227 -35.98 9.23 1.71
C GLN A 227 -35.73 8.97 3.21
N TRP A 228 -34.66 8.25 3.55
CA TRP A 228 -34.35 7.91 4.94
C TRP A 228 -34.03 9.12 5.81
N LEU A 229 -33.22 10.05 5.29
CA LEU A 229 -32.92 11.30 6.02
C LEU A 229 -34.17 12.18 6.18
N ASN A 230 -35.02 12.25 5.14
CA ASN A 230 -36.28 13.01 5.19
C ASN A 230 -37.27 12.42 6.20
N TRP A 231 -37.28 11.10 6.38
CA TRP A 231 -38.13 10.45 7.39
C TRP A 231 -37.72 10.81 8.82
N ARG A 232 -36.43 11.06 9.08
CA ARG A 232 -35.97 11.59 10.38
C ARG A 232 -36.44 13.02 10.63
N HIS A 233 -36.63 13.81 9.57
CA HIS A 233 -37.08 15.19 9.66
C HIS A 233 -38.18 15.51 8.64
N PRO A 234 -39.44 15.05 8.85
CA PRO A 234 -40.50 15.12 7.83
C PRO A 234 -40.82 16.53 7.31
N GLN A 235 -40.41 17.57 8.04
CA GLN A 235 -40.65 18.97 7.72
C GLN A 235 -39.60 19.57 6.77
N ARG A 236 -38.48 18.88 6.50
CA ARG A 236 -37.40 19.38 5.63
C ARG A 236 -36.64 18.25 4.91
N PRO A 237 -35.98 18.52 3.77
CA PRO A 237 -35.05 17.57 3.20
C PRO A 237 -33.87 17.27 4.14
N GLY A 238 -33.25 16.11 3.92
CA GLY A 238 -32.00 15.74 4.57
C GLY A 238 -30.87 16.72 4.23
N ARG A 239 -30.16 17.20 5.26
CA ARG A 239 -29.07 18.15 5.15
C ARG A 239 -27.74 17.49 5.47
N ILE A 240 -26.76 17.67 4.60
CA ILE A 240 -25.48 16.99 4.67
C ILE A 240 -24.35 18.01 4.60
N LEU A 241 -23.33 17.82 5.43
CA LEU A 241 -22.10 18.61 5.38
C LEU A 241 -20.92 17.70 5.02
N PHE A 242 -20.25 18.00 3.91
CA PHE A 242 -18.98 17.41 3.55
C PHE A 242 -17.85 18.35 3.98
N LEU A 243 -17.01 17.89 4.89
CA LEU A 243 -15.82 18.57 5.38
C LEU A 243 -14.57 17.95 4.77
N ALA A 244 -13.71 18.81 4.23
CA ALA A 244 -12.39 18.46 3.78
C ALA A 244 -11.33 19.30 4.50
N ASP A 245 -10.11 18.80 4.49
CA ASP A 245 -8.97 19.51 5.06
C ASP A 245 -8.50 20.70 4.19
N ARG A 246 -8.66 20.61 2.87
CA ARG A 246 -8.18 21.63 1.91
C ARG A 246 -9.23 22.00 0.88
N VAL A 247 -9.13 23.23 0.37
CA VAL A 247 -10.01 23.77 -0.69
C VAL A 247 -10.08 22.83 -1.90
N ILE A 248 -8.93 22.35 -2.38
CA ILE A 248 -8.86 21.44 -3.53
C ILE A 248 -9.62 20.12 -3.31
N LEU A 249 -9.59 19.58 -2.09
CA LEU A 249 -10.32 18.35 -1.73
C LEU A 249 -11.82 18.61 -1.61
N ARG A 250 -12.21 19.75 -1.02
CA ARG A 250 -13.60 20.23 -0.97
C ARG A 250 -14.17 20.37 -2.37
N ASP A 251 -13.44 21.00 -3.29
CA ASP A 251 -13.91 21.28 -4.64
C ASP A 251 -14.03 20.00 -5.47
N GLN A 252 -13.09 19.06 -5.33
CA GLN A 252 -13.21 17.72 -5.91
C GLN A 252 -14.49 17.00 -5.44
N ALA A 253 -14.80 17.06 -4.14
CA ALA A 253 -16.03 16.49 -3.61
C ALA A 253 -17.27 17.22 -4.14
N TYR A 254 -17.29 18.56 -4.13
CA TYR A 254 -18.38 19.38 -4.65
C TYR A 254 -18.72 19.02 -6.10
N ASN A 255 -17.70 18.88 -6.95
CA ASN A 255 -17.84 18.49 -8.35
C ASN A 255 -18.36 17.06 -8.51
N LYS A 256 -17.87 16.11 -7.69
CA LYS A 256 -18.33 14.71 -7.73
C LYS A 256 -19.81 14.57 -7.38
N PHE A 257 -20.35 15.49 -6.58
CA PHE A 257 -21.77 15.51 -6.17
C PHE A 257 -22.68 16.25 -7.16
N SER A 258 -22.17 16.71 -8.31
CA SER A 258 -22.96 17.41 -9.33
C SER A 258 -24.20 16.65 -9.81
N THR A 259 -24.19 15.31 -9.76
CA THR A 259 -25.34 14.44 -10.10
C THR A 259 -26.58 14.67 -9.20
N PHE A 260 -26.45 15.36 -8.07
CA PHE A 260 -27.59 15.74 -7.23
C PHE A 260 -28.35 16.96 -7.76
N ALA A 261 -27.75 17.79 -8.61
CA ALA A 261 -28.44 18.89 -9.27
C ALA A 261 -29.33 18.35 -10.40
N ASP A 262 -30.55 18.86 -10.53
CA ASP A 262 -31.54 18.37 -11.49
C ASP A 262 -32.08 19.48 -12.40
N GLY A 263 -31.22 20.39 -12.88
CA GLY A 263 -31.54 21.42 -13.88
C GLY A 263 -32.52 22.52 -13.43
N ALA A 264 -33.42 22.22 -12.49
CA ALA A 264 -34.37 23.13 -11.87
C ALA A 264 -33.83 23.74 -10.57
N SER A 265 -33.00 23.00 -9.82
CA SER A 265 -32.32 23.50 -8.63
C SER A 265 -30.98 22.79 -8.41
N ASP A 266 -29.99 23.52 -7.88
CA ASP A 266 -28.74 22.93 -7.38
C ASP A 266 -28.78 22.86 -5.85
N PRO A 267 -28.89 21.68 -5.23
CA PRO A 267 -28.94 21.56 -3.77
C PRO A 267 -27.60 21.84 -3.11
N ARG A 268 -26.50 21.94 -3.89
CA ARG A 268 -25.14 22.06 -3.38
C ARG A 268 -24.78 23.51 -3.05
N HIS A 269 -23.95 23.66 -2.02
CA HIS A 269 -23.45 24.95 -1.58
C HIS A 269 -22.05 24.83 -0.99
N ILE A 270 -21.14 25.67 -1.50
CA ILE A 270 -19.83 25.87 -0.90
C ILE A 270 -19.94 26.89 0.22
N LEU A 271 -19.45 26.53 1.41
CA LEU A 271 -19.42 27.40 2.59
C LEU A 271 -18.25 28.38 2.51
N GLU A 272 -18.56 29.61 2.12
CA GLU A 272 -17.63 30.74 2.05
C GLU A 272 -18.30 32.01 2.60
N GLY A 273 -17.57 32.72 3.48
CA GLY A 273 -18.00 34.00 4.04
C GLY A 273 -19.12 33.90 5.10
N HIS A 274 -19.49 35.08 5.62
CA HIS A 274 -20.54 35.25 6.65
C HIS A 274 -21.64 36.19 6.13
N PRO A 275 -22.94 35.94 6.46
CA PRO A 275 -23.50 34.76 7.12
C PRO A 275 -23.71 33.57 6.14
N PRO A 276 -23.85 32.33 6.63
CA PRO A 276 -24.05 31.17 5.76
C PRO A 276 -25.48 31.14 5.16
N LYS A 277 -25.61 30.57 3.96
CA LYS A 277 -26.93 30.32 3.35
C LYS A 277 -27.57 29.06 3.95
N LEU A 278 -28.74 29.20 4.59
CA LEU A 278 -29.42 28.09 5.27
C LEU A 278 -30.49 27.36 4.41
N THR A 279 -30.61 27.73 3.12
CA THR A 279 -31.67 27.28 2.21
C THR A 279 -31.27 26.11 1.31
N ARG A 280 -30.09 25.52 1.52
CA ARG A 280 -29.51 24.46 0.69
C ARG A 280 -29.51 23.15 1.48
N ASP A 281 -29.16 22.05 0.81
CA ASP A 281 -29.26 20.70 1.39
C ASP A 281 -27.90 20.00 1.45
N LEU A 282 -27.01 20.26 0.50
CA LEU A 282 -25.68 19.68 0.44
C LEU A 282 -24.62 20.77 0.62
N TYR A 283 -23.89 20.73 1.73
CA TYR A 283 -22.92 21.73 2.11
C TYR A 283 -21.50 21.19 1.97
N PHE A 284 -20.59 22.01 1.44
CA PHE A 284 -19.19 21.65 1.25
C PHE A 284 -18.33 22.73 1.89
N GLY A 285 -17.48 22.35 2.83
CA GLY A 285 -16.64 23.29 3.56
C GLY A 285 -15.26 22.74 3.87
N ILE A 286 -14.37 23.64 4.27
CA ILE A 286 -13.13 23.26 4.95
C ILE A 286 -13.20 23.69 6.41
N TYR A 287 -12.48 23.01 7.28
CA TYR A 287 -12.48 23.31 8.72
C TYR A 287 -12.15 24.77 9.03
N GLN A 288 -11.16 25.33 8.34
CA GLN A 288 -10.76 26.73 8.51
C GLN A 288 -11.91 27.70 8.21
N SER A 289 -12.72 27.43 7.17
CA SER A 289 -13.88 28.25 6.84
C SER A 289 -14.95 28.17 7.92
N LEU A 290 -15.23 26.97 8.45
CA LEU A 290 -16.20 26.81 9.54
C LEU A 290 -15.72 27.46 10.84
N TRP A 291 -14.42 27.42 11.12
CA TRP A 291 -13.81 28.03 12.30
C TRP A 291 -13.64 29.54 12.19
N SER A 292 -13.74 30.10 10.99
CA SER A 292 -13.52 31.53 10.79
C SER A 292 -14.52 32.38 11.59
N GLU A 293 -13.99 33.36 12.33
CA GLU A 293 -14.79 34.32 13.09
C GLU A 293 -15.38 35.37 12.15
N GLY A 294 -16.68 35.61 12.30
CA GLY A 294 -17.38 36.67 11.59
C GLY A 294 -17.17 38.04 12.26
N PRO A 295 -17.72 39.13 11.67
CA PRO A 295 -17.61 40.49 12.21
C PRO A 295 -18.16 40.67 13.64
N GLN A 296 -18.98 39.72 14.11
CA GLN A 296 -19.59 39.71 15.45
C GLN A 296 -18.86 38.76 16.43
N GLY A 297 -17.68 38.26 16.07
CA GLY A 297 -16.87 37.35 16.91
C GLY A 297 -17.33 35.88 16.93
N SER A 298 -18.56 35.58 16.50
CA SER A 298 -19.04 34.19 16.39
C SER A 298 -18.43 33.48 15.18
N ARG A 299 -18.10 32.21 15.34
CA ARG A 299 -17.58 31.35 14.27
C ARG A 299 -18.69 30.93 13.31
N LEU A 300 -18.34 30.58 12.08
CA LEU A 300 -19.32 30.29 11.03
C LEU A 300 -20.23 29.11 11.39
N PHE A 301 -19.69 28.05 12.01
CA PHE A 301 -20.49 26.89 12.39
C PHE A 301 -21.55 27.22 13.47
N GLU A 302 -21.27 28.18 14.35
CA GLU A 302 -22.19 28.59 15.42
C GLU A 302 -23.43 29.31 14.90
N LYS A 303 -23.37 29.83 13.66
CA LYS A 303 -24.53 30.42 12.97
C LYS A 303 -25.53 29.39 12.47
N PHE A 304 -25.16 28.11 12.44
CA PHE A 304 -26.07 27.02 12.14
C PHE A 304 -26.71 26.50 13.44
N PRO A 305 -28.01 26.15 13.44
CA PRO A 305 -28.61 25.37 14.51
C PRO A 305 -27.85 24.05 14.76
N LYS A 306 -27.83 23.58 16.01
CA LYS A 306 -27.12 22.34 16.39
C LYS A 306 -27.68 21.08 15.69
N ASP A 307 -28.97 21.09 15.38
CA ASP A 307 -29.74 20.04 14.70
C ASP A 307 -29.90 20.29 13.19
N PHE A 308 -29.08 21.18 12.63
CA PHE A 308 -29.21 21.60 11.23
C PHE A 308 -28.80 20.50 10.24
N PHE A 309 -27.73 19.76 10.54
CA PHE A 309 -27.22 18.68 9.69
C PHE A 309 -27.67 17.32 10.20
N ASP A 310 -27.96 16.41 9.28
CA ASP A 310 -28.35 15.02 9.58
C ASP A 310 -27.17 14.06 9.41
N LEU A 311 -26.25 14.39 8.50
CA LEU A 311 -25.01 13.66 8.21
C LEU A 311 -23.86 14.65 7.99
N ILE A 312 -22.73 14.40 8.64
CA ILE A 312 -21.46 15.09 8.42
C ILE A 312 -20.45 14.06 7.95
N ILE A 313 -19.92 14.25 6.75
CA ILE A 313 -18.88 13.42 6.14
C ILE A 313 -17.56 14.16 6.23
N ILE A 314 -16.53 13.47 6.69
CA ILE A 314 -15.26 14.08 7.04
C ILE A 314 -14.14 13.32 6.35
N ASP A 315 -13.55 13.91 5.31
CA ASP A 315 -12.41 13.33 4.61
C ASP A 315 -11.09 13.70 5.28
N GLU A 316 -10.16 12.75 5.36
CA GLU A 316 -8.85 12.86 6.04
C GLU A 316 -8.96 13.27 7.53
N CYS A 317 -9.89 12.63 8.26
CA CYS A 317 -10.25 12.92 9.66
C CYS A 317 -9.17 12.65 10.73
N HIS A 318 -7.90 12.43 10.35
CA HIS A 318 -6.78 12.07 11.23
C HIS A 318 -5.77 13.20 11.48
N ARG A 319 -5.97 14.42 10.95
CA ARG A 319 -5.00 15.52 11.14
C ARG A 319 -5.09 16.14 12.54
N SER A 320 -3.99 16.76 12.97
CA SER A 320 -3.67 17.36 14.28
C SER A 320 -4.57 18.51 14.75
N GLY A 321 -5.77 18.65 14.17
CA GLY A 321 -6.78 19.64 14.51
C GLY A 321 -7.91 19.10 15.38
N PHE A 322 -7.77 17.93 16.02
CA PHE A 322 -8.86 17.32 16.79
C PHE A 322 -9.48 18.31 17.79
N GLY A 323 -8.69 19.16 18.46
CA GLY A 323 -9.22 20.22 19.33
C GLY A 323 -10.17 21.20 18.60
N THR A 324 -9.75 21.76 17.47
CA THR A 324 -10.55 22.67 16.63
C THR A 324 -11.76 21.97 16.00
N TRP A 325 -11.59 20.73 15.52
CA TRP A 325 -12.65 19.99 14.86
C TRP A 325 -13.70 19.51 15.86
N ARG A 326 -13.26 19.13 17.06
CA ARG A 326 -14.11 18.62 18.13
C ARG A 326 -15.21 19.61 18.47
N GLU A 327 -14.93 20.90 18.53
CA GLU A 327 -15.96 21.92 18.79
C GLU A 327 -17.03 21.97 17.66
N ILE A 328 -16.63 21.85 16.39
CA ILE A 328 -17.57 21.76 15.26
C ILE A 328 -18.43 20.50 15.39
N LEU A 329 -17.80 19.36 15.69
CA LEU A 329 -18.48 18.08 15.84
C LEU A 329 -19.36 18.03 17.09
N GLU A 330 -18.95 18.64 18.20
CA GLU A 330 -19.75 18.77 19.42
C GLU A 330 -20.96 19.69 19.20
N HIS A 331 -20.81 20.75 18.42
CA HIS A 331 -21.94 21.60 18.05
C HIS A 331 -23.00 20.81 17.28
N PHE A 332 -22.59 20.01 16.30
CA PHE A 332 -23.48 19.16 15.50
C PHE A 332 -23.63 17.74 16.03
N HIS A 333 -23.49 17.53 17.35
CA HIS A 333 -23.43 16.19 17.95
C HIS A 333 -24.59 15.24 17.59
N ASP A 334 -25.77 15.77 17.24
CA ASP A 334 -26.94 14.97 16.90
C ASP A 334 -26.88 14.34 15.49
N ALA A 335 -26.06 14.91 14.61
CA ALA A 335 -25.81 14.39 13.28
C ALA A 335 -25.03 13.07 13.34
N ILE A 336 -25.18 12.27 12.28
CA ILE A 336 -24.29 11.15 12.03
C ILE A 336 -22.95 11.70 11.55
N HIS A 337 -21.83 11.28 12.15
CA HIS A 337 -20.49 11.66 11.74
C HIS A 337 -19.80 10.46 11.10
N LEU A 338 -19.57 10.57 9.80
CA LEU A 338 -18.80 9.61 9.02
C LEU A 338 -17.39 10.16 8.82
N GLY A 339 -16.45 9.65 9.61
CA GLY A 339 -15.03 9.88 9.43
C GLY A 339 -14.46 8.96 8.35
N MET A 340 -13.62 9.49 7.47
CA MET A 340 -12.86 8.72 6.50
C MET A 340 -11.38 9.06 6.63
N THR A 341 -10.52 8.04 6.73
CA THR A 341 -9.06 8.20 6.85
C THR A 341 -8.32 7.26 5.90
N ALA A 342 -7.13 7.66 5.46
CA ALA A 342 -6.24 6.82 4.65
C ALA A 342 -5.28 5.96 5.47
N THR A 343 -5.24 6.16 6.78
CA THR A 343 -4.20 5.64 7.66
C THR A 343 -4.80 4.81 8.78
N PRO A 344 -4.16 3.68 9.16
CA PRO A 344 -4.61 2.87 10.29
C PRO A 344 -4.47 3.65 11.61
N LYS A 345 -4.94 3.06 12.70
CA LYS A 345 -4.73 3.60 14.04
C LYS A 345 -3.22 3.67 14.31
N GLN A 346 -2.77 4.84 14.72
CA GLN A 346 -1.39 5.21 15.02
C GLN A 346 -1.42 6.16 16.24
N ASP A 347 -0.27 6.35 16.90
CA ASP A 347 -0.19 7.24 18.06
C ASP A 347 -0.64 8.67 17.70
N ASP A 348 -0.22 9.17 16.53
CA ASP A 348 -0.55 10.51 16.01
C ASP A 348 -2.04 10.74 15.73
N ASN A 349 -2.86 9.68 15.63
CA ASN A 349 -4.28 9.79 15.27
C ASN A 349 -5.22 9.04 16.24
N ILE A 350 -4.75 8.73 17.44
CA ILE A 350 -5.49 7.91 18.41
C ILE A 350 -6.85 8.52 18.77
N ASP A 351 -6.92 9.84 18.94
CA ASP A 351 -8.14 10.57 19.28
C ASP A 351 -9.23 10.44 18.21
N THR A 352 -8.84 10.40 16.93
CA THR A 352 -9.76 10.15 15.82
C THR A 352 -10.43 8.78 15.99
N TYR A 353 -9.65 7.74 16.25
CA TYR A 353 -10.19 6.40 16.46
C TYR A 353 -11.03 6.33 17.72
N LEU A 354 -10.61 6.96 18.82
CA LEU A 354 -11.38 7.04 20.06
C LEU A 354 -12.75 7.69 19.84
N TYR A 355 -12.81 8.76 19.05
CA TYR A 355 -14.06 9.46 18.75
C TYR A 355 -14.97 8.65 17.82
N PHE A 356 -14.49 8.30 16.62
CA PHE A 356 -15.34 7.69 15.59
C PHE A 356 -15.64 6.21 15.84
N CYS A 357 -14.80 5.50 16.60
CA CYS A 357 -15.06 4.10 16.95
C CYS A 357 -15.65 3.97 18.36
N SER A 358 -16.01 5.08 19.03
CA SER A 358 -16.55 5.07 20.41
C SER A 358 -17.76 4.15 20.57
N GLU A 359 -18.58 4.04 19.54
CA GLU A 359 -19.81 3.25 19.51
C GLU A 359 -19.62 1.83 18.94
N GLU A 360 -18.43 1.46 18.47
CA GLU A 360 -18.15 0.13 17.93
C GLU A 360 -17.99 -0.92 19.07
N PRO A 361 -18.30 -2.20 18.80
CA PRO A 361 -18.05 -3.26 19.76
C PRO A 361 -16.54 -3.45 19.98
N GLU A 362 -16.16 -3.82 21.20
CA GLU A 362 -14.79 -4.24 21.49
C GLU A 362 -14.56 -5.67 21.01
N ILE A 363 -13.45 -5.87 20.31
CA ILE A 363 -13.00 -7.18 19.83
C ILE A 363 -11.58 -7.43 20.33
N ALA A 364 -11.20 -8.71 20.46
CA ALA A 364 -9.82 -9.07 20.75
C ALA A 364 -8.89 -8.59 19.61
N ILE A 365 -7.73 -8.05 19.97
CA ILE A 365 -6.68 -7.69 19.00
C ILE A 365 -6.17 -8.95 18.28
N ASP A 366 -6.02 -10.04 19.02
CA ASP A 366 -5.70 -11.36 18.50
C ASP A 366 -6.72 -12.37 19.07
N PRO A 367 -7.58 -12.97 18.24
CA PRO A 367 -8.54 -13.97 18.71
C PRO A 367 -7.89 -15.20 19.37
N ASN A 368 -6.61 -15.46 19.09
CA ASN A 368 -5.88 -16.60 19.64
C ASN A 368 -5.02 -16.23 20.86
N ASP A 369 -4.91 -14.94 21.20
CA ASP A 369 -4.05 -14.45 22.27
C ASP A 369 -4.75 -13.31 23.05
N PRO A 370 -5.49 -13.65 24.13
CA PRO A 370 -6.24 -12.68 24.94
C PRO A 370 -5.35 -11.63 25.63
N ASP A 371 -4.08 -11.94 25.87
CA ASP A 371 -3.15 -11.06 26.59
C ASP A 371 -2.76 -9.83 25.76
N LYS A 372 -3.02 -9.87 24.44
CA LYS A 372 -2.87 -8.71 23.53
C LYS A 372 -3.98 -7.67 23.66
N GLY A 373 -5.00 -7.92 24.49
CA GLY A 373 -6.06 -6.96 24.81
C GLY A 373 -7.15 -6.82 23.74
N THR A 374 -7.98 -5.80 23.89
CA THR A 374 -9.12 -5.51 23.01
C THR A 374 -9.00 -4.15 22.34
N TRP A 375 -9.74 -3.96 21.25
CA TRP A 375 -9.88 -2.66 20.60
C TRP A 375 -11.23 -2.52 19.91
N LYS A 376 -11.60 -1.27 19.62
CA LYS A 376 -12.77 -0.91 18.82
C LYS A 376 -12.33 -0.60 17.39
N PRO A 377 -12.54 -1.49 16.42
CA PRO A 377 -12.09 -1.29 15.05
C PRO A 377 -13.00 -0.28 14.33
N PRO A 378 -12.52 0.38 13.27
CA PRO A 378 -13.40 1.13 12.38
C PRO A 378 -14.42 0.21 11.71
N ALA A 379 -15.50 0.80 11.19
CA ALA A 379 -16.60 0.08 10.56
C ALA A 379 -16.15 -0.85 9.42
N TYR A 380 -15.12 -0.43 8.69
CA TYR A 380 -14.45 -1.22 7.68
C TYR A 380 -13.00 -0.74 7.45
N GLN A 381 -12.12 -1.66 7.09
CA GLN A 381 -10.71 -1.40 6.77
C GLN A 381 -10.33 -1.95 5.42
N TYR A 382 -9.60 -1.16 4.63
CA TYR A 382 -9.02 -1.62 3.37
C TYR A 382 -7.63 -1.01 3.18
N SER A 383 -6.60 -1.82 3.41
CA SER A 383 -5.20 -1.37 3.48
C SER A 383 -4.56 -1.19 2.11
N LEU A 384 -3.39 -0.54 2.08
CA LEU A 384 -2.58 -0.43 0.86
C LEU A 384 -2.11 -1.82 0.42
N GLY A 385 -1.68 -2.66 1.36
CA GLY A 385 -1.30 -4.05 1.14
C GLY A 385 -2.40 -4.87 0.48
N GLN A 386 -3.62 -4.79 1.00
CA GLN A 386 -4.78 -5.48 0.42
C GLN A 386 -5.08 -4.95 -0.99
N GLY A 387 -5.02 -3.63 -1.19
CA GLY A 387 -5.23 -3.02 -2.51
C GLY A 387 -4.20 -3.46 -3.57
N ILE A 388 -2.96 -3.72 -3.17
CA ILE A 388 -1.90 -4.25 -4.04
C ILE A 388 -2.16 -5.73 -4.35
N GLU A 389 -2.51 -6.53 -3.34
CA GLU A 389 -2.83 -7.95 -3.48
C GLU A 389 -4.03 -8.16 -4.42
N ASP A 390 -5.05 -7.31 -4.31
CA ASP A 390 -6.23 -7.37 -5.18
C ASP A 390 -5.99 -6.73 -6.56
N GLY A 391 -4.84 -6.08 -6.76
CA GLY A 391 -4.46 -5.46 -8.03
C GLY A 391 -5.21 -4.17 -8.36
N PHE A 392 -5.89 -3.56 -7.40
CA PHE A 392 -6.54 -2.25 -7.54
C PHE A 392 -5.56 -1.09 -7.31
N LEU A 393 -4.52 -1.31 -6.50
CA LEU A 393 -3.43 -0.37 -6.28
C LEU A 393 -2.13 -0.87 -6.91
N ALA A 394 -1.28 0.09 -7.26
CA ALA A 394 0.03 -0.13 -7.85
C ALA A 394 1.00 -0.68 -6.80
N THR A 395 1.80 -1.68 -7.19
CA THR A 395 2.90 -2.17 -6.35
C THR A 395 4.08 -1.19 -6.35
N TYR A 396 5.08 -1.39 -5.50
CA TYR A 396 6.23 -0.49 -5.38
C TYR A 396 7.58 -1.20 -5.29
N ARG A 397 8.64 -0.51 -5.71
CA ARG A 397 10.05 -0.89 -5.47
C ARG A 397 10.73 0.19 -4.64
N VAL A 398 11.46 -0.22 -3.61
CA VAL A 398 12.19 0.72 -2.73
C VAL A 398 13.67 0.75 -3.12
N HIS A 399 14.22 1.96 -3.30
CA HIS A 399 15.63 2.26 -3.47
C HIS A 399 16.08 3.05 -2.25
N ARG A 400 16.73 2.38 -1.29
CA ARG A 400 17.34 3.07 -0.14
C ARG A 400 18.75 3.46 -0.49
N VAL A 401 19.06 4.73 -0.28
CA VAL A 401 20.34 5.33 -0.63
C VAL A 401 20.85 6.08 0.60
N ARG A 402 22.15 5.96 0.89
CA ARG A 402 22.78 6.75 1.94
C ARG A 402 24.02 7.45 1.40
N THR A 403 24.18 8.71 1.79
CA THR A 403 25.44 9.42 1.59
C THR A 403 26.43 9.07 2.72
N THR A 404 27.72 9.36 2.52
CA THR A 404 28.75 9.23 3.57
C THR A 404 28.33 9.95 4.85
N VAL A 405 27.95 11.23 4.73
CA VAL A 405 27.55 12.06 5.87
C VAL A 405 26.25 11.60 6.54
N ASP A 406 25.34 10.97 5.80
CA ASP A 406 24.12 10.36 6.38
C ASP A 406 24.42 9.04 7.12
N ALA A 407 25.48 8.33 6.74
CA ALA A 407 25.89 7.08 7.36
C ALA A 407 26.70 7.30 8.65
N SER A 408 27.66 8.23 8.64
CA SER A 408 28.55 8.52 9.77
C SER A 408 28.05 9.63 10.69
N GLY A 409 27.19 10.51 10.19
CA GLY A 409 26.99 11.84 10.79
C GLY A 409 28.11 12.80 10.39
N LEU A 410 27.88 14.09 10.62
CA LEU A 410 28.83 15.17 10.37
C LEU A 410 29.41 15.67 11.68
N HIS A 411 30.70 15.43 11.89
CA HIS A 411 31.50 16.02 12.96
C HIS A 411 32.09 17.34 12.48
N LEU A 412 31.80 18.46 13.15
CA LEU A 412 32.26 19.77 12.66
C LEU A 412 33.78 19.95 12.74
N LYS A 413 34.43 19.38 13.75
CA LYS A 413 35.90 19.47 13.89
C LYS A 413 36.60 18.78 12.71
N ASP A 414 36.21 17.54 12.45
CA ASP A 414 36.75 16.73 11.36
C ASP A 414 36.53 17.41 10.01
N ALA A 415 35.33 17.96 9.77
CA ALA A 415 35.03 18.71 8.55
C ALA A 415 35.95 19.94 8.37
N ILE A 416 36.22 20.70 9.43
CA ILE A 416 37.15 21.85 9.38
C ILE A 416 38.58 21.38 9.12
N GLU A 417 39.00 20.28 9.75
CA GLU A 417 40.34 19.68 9.53
C GLU A 417 40.51 19.18 8.10
N GLU A 418 39.45 18.67 7.47
CA GLU A 418 39.38 18.26 6.07
C GLU A 418 39.27 19.45 5.09
N GLY A 419 39.16 20.68 5.61
CA GLY A 419 39.17 21.92 4.81
C GLY A 419 37.79 22.47 4.45
N ALA A 420 36.71 21.98 5.08
CA ALA A 420 35.37 22.52 4.88
C ALA A 420 35.22 23.92 5.46
N GLU A 421 34.53 24.80 4.73
CA GLU A 421 34.16 26.13 5.17
C GLU A 421 32.89 26.05 6.04
N VAL A 422 32.99 26.41 7.31
CA VAL A 422 31.86 26.44 8.27
C VAL A 422 31.50 27.88 8.61
N ILE A 423 30.28 28.29 8.27
CA ILE A 423 29.72 29.60 8.57
C ILE A 423 28.64 29.42 9.64
N VAL A 424 28.89 29.95 10.84
CA VAL A 424 27.94 29.95 11.96
C VAL A 424 27.34 31.35 12.10
N PRO A 425 26.02 31.53 11.94
CA PRO A 425 25.38 32.83 12.12
C PRO A 425 25.42 33.33 13.56
N ASP A 426 25.37 34.66 13.73
CA ASP A 426 25.39 35.29 15.05
C ASP A 426 24.24 34.80 15.94
N GLY A 427 24.58 34.37 17.16
CA GLY A 427 23.61 33.87 18.14
C GLY A 427 23.20 32.40 17.98
N VAL A 428 23.84 31.65 17.08
CA VAL A 428 23.57 30.21 16.88
C VAL A 428 24.65 29.37 17.56
N GLU A 429 24.26 28.50 18.48
CA GLU A 429 25.18 27.52 19.08
C GLU A 429 25.33 26.29 18.18
N ALA A 430 26.55 26.05 17.72
CA ALA A 430 26.89 24.88 16.92
C ALA A 430 27.04 23.63 17.79
N ARG A 431 26.47 22.51 17.34
CA ARG A 431 26.67 21.19 17.93
C ARG A 431 28.00 20.60 17.47
N GLU A 432 28.55 19.68 18.24
CA GLU A 432 29.74 18.95 17.82
C GLU A 432 29.45 17.98 16.66
N ILE A 433 28.27 17.33 16.70
CA ILE A 433 27.86 16.31 15.71
C ILE A 433 26.44 16.59 15.24
N TYR A 434 26.23 16.49 13.93
CA TYR A 434 24.93 16.58 13.28
C TYR A 434 24.58 15.27 12.56
N PHE A 435 23.32 14.88 12.59
CA PHE A 435 22.81 13.70 11.88
C PHE A 435 21.71 14.12 10.88
N THR A 436 21.25 13.15 10.08
CA THR A 436 20.24 13.36 9.02
C THR A 436 19.01 14.17 9.42
N PRO A 437 18.43 14.05 10.64
CA PRO A 437 17.29 14.88 11.05
C PRO A 437 17.59 16.38 11.18
N GLN A 438 18.86 16.78 11.35
CA GLN A 438 19.29 18.17 11.45
C GLN A 438 19.71 18.77 10.11
N PHE A 439 20.09 17.95 9.13
CA PHE A 439 20.52 18.42 7.82
C PHE A 439 19.40 19.18 7.09
N GLU A 440 19.75 20.31 6.48
CA GLU A 440 18.89 21.32 5.85
C GLU A 440 17.86 21.99 6.78
N ARG A 441 17.81 21.60 8.06
CA ARG A 441 16.91 22.16 9.08
C ARG A 441 17.63 23.07 10.06
N GLU A 442 18.77 22.62 10.58
CA GLU A 442 19.66 23.38 11.47
C GLU A 442 20.99 23.72 10.79
N ILE A 443 21.42 22.85 9.86
CA ILE A 443 22.70 22.96 9.14
C ILE A 443 22.48 22.69 7.65
N THR A 444 22.81 23.64 6.80
CA THR A 444 22.73 23.55 5.33
C THR A 444 24.01 22.92 4.79
N LEU A 445 23.86 21.85 4.00
CA LEU A 445 24.94 21.05 3.41
C LEU A 445 24.80 21.02 1.88
N PRO A 446 25.24 22.06 1.15
CA PRO A 446 25.10 22.14 -0.30
C PRO A 446 25.74 20.95 -1.02
N ASP A 447 26.92 20.50 -0.60
CA ASP A 447 27.63 19.36 -1.22
C ASP A 447 26.84 18.05 -1.11
N ARG A 448 26.14 17.85 0.01
CA ARG A 448 25.23 16.71 0.23
C ARG A 448 24.04 16.80 -0.72
N SER A 449 23.41 17.98 -0.80
CA SER A 449 22.26 18.22 -1.68
C SER A 449 22.62 18.03 -3.16
N GLU A 450 23.77 18.52 -3.59
CA GLU A 450 24.29 18.32 -4.95
C GLU A 450 24.59 16.85 -5.24
N THR A 451 25.19 16.13 -4.31
CA THR A 451 25.49 14.69 -4.46
C THR A 451 24.21 13.87 -4.59
N ILE A 452 23.21 14.13 -3.74
CA ILE A 452 21.89 13.50 -3.84
C ILE A 452 21.22 13.80 -5.18
N VAL A 453 21.27 15.07 -5.64
CA VAL A 453 20.66 15.45 -6.92
C VAL A 453 21.37 14.81 -8.11
N LYS A 454 22.70 14.77 -8.13
CA LYS A 454 23.48 14.09 -9.19
C LYS A 454 23.14 12.61 -9.25
N HIS A 455 23.09 11.94 -8.09
CA HIS A 455 22.70 10.53 -8.01
C HIS A 455 21.24 10.32 -8.47
N LEU A 456 20.30 11.15 -8.00
CA LEU A 456 18.90 11.10 -8.41
C LEU A 456 18.74 11.32 -9.92
N ALA A 457 19.43 12.31 -10.48
CA ALA A 457 19.42 12.56 -11.92
C ALA A 457 19.95 11.36 -12.70
N GLY A 458 21.02 10.72 -12.22
CA GLY A 458 21.54 9.46 -12.76
C GLY A 458 20.50 8.34 -12.79
N LEU A 459 19.75 8.16 -11.69
CA LEU A 459 18.65 7.18 -11.63
C LEU A 459 17.53 7.52 -12.61
N LEU A 460 17.05 8.77 -12.63
CA LEU A 460 15.98 9.20 -13.52
C LEU A 460 16.36 9.05 -15.01
N LYS A 461 17.62 9.35 -15.37
CA LYS A 461 18.18 9.10 -16.72
C LYS A 461 18.17 7.61 -17.07
N LYS A 462 18.51 6.72 -16.13
CA LYS A 462 18.51 5.26 -16.31
C LYS A 462 17.09 4.66 -16.41
N PHE A 463 16.12 5.24 -15.71
CA PHE A 463 14.74 4.76 -15.70
C PHE A 463 14.01 5.19 -16.98
N ASN A 464 13.64 6.45 -17.03
CA ASN A 464 13.10 7.18 -18.17
C ASN A 464 12.95 8.63 -17.69
N PRO A 465 13.61 9.59 -18.35
CA PRO A 465 13.69 10.97 -17.87
C PRO A 465 12.34 11.70 -17.92
N LEU A 466 11.30 11.16 -18.53
CA LEU A 466 9.97 11.79 -18.58
C LEU A 466 8.96 11.22 -17.57
N GLU A 467 9.41 10.36 -16.67
CA GLU A 467 8.55 9.80 -15.63
C GLU A 467 8.28 10.81 -14.52
N LYS A 468 6.99 11.15 -14.33
CA LYS A 468 6.53 12.09 -13.30
C LYS A 468 7.09 11.70 -11.92
N THR A 469 7.75 12.65 -11.27
CA THR A 469 8.53 12.44 -10.04
C THR A 469 8.18 13.51 -9.01
N MET A 470 7.82 13.10 -7.79
CA MET A 470 7.63 14.00 -6.65
C MET A 470 8.82 13.89 -5.70
N VAL A 471 9.41 15.03 -5.33
CA VAL A 471 10.55 15.11 -4.42
C VAL A 471 10.16 15.86 -3.15
N PHE A 472 10.24 15.18 -2.00
CA PHE A 472 9.90 15.72 -0.70
C PHE A 472 11.15 16.22 0.01
N CYS A 473 11.29 17.55 0.04
CA CYS A 473 12.40 18.29 0.60
C CYS A 473 12.11 18.76 2.03
N VAL A 474 13.16 19.15 2.74
CA VAL A 474 13.09 19.52 4.17
C VAL A 474 12.20 20.75 4.37
N ASP A 475 12.47 21.81 3.61
CA ASP A 475 11.71 23.05 3.61
C ASP A 475 11.67 23.66 2.19
N ILE A 476 11.12 24.88 2.11
CA ILE A 476 10.89 25.61 0.85
C ILE A 476 12.23 25.97 0.18
N GLU A 477 13.20 26.49 0.93
CA GLU A 477 14.52 26.85 0.40
C GLU A 477 15.19 25.63 -0.23
N HIS A 478 15.15 24.50 0.47
CA HIS A 478 15.70 23.24 -0.02
C HIS A 478 14.92 22.72 -1.25
N ALA A 479 13.59 22.87 -1.29
CA ALA A 479 12.79 22.51 -2.46
C ALA A 479 13.17 23.31 -3.71
N VAL A 480 13.38 24.63 -3.56
CA VAL A 480 13.82 25.51 -4.64
C VAL A 480 15.24 25.14 -5.11
N LEU A 481 16.16 24.91 -4.17
CA LEU A 481 17.54 24.48 -4.48
C LEU A 481 17.54 23.16 -5.29
N VAL A 482 16.86 22.13 -4.80
CA VAL A 482 16.78 20.83 -5.46
C VAL A 482 16.13 20.93 -6.84
N SER A 483 15.08 21.75 -6.98
CA SER A 483 14.43 21.99 -8.28
C SER A 483 15.41 22.57 -9.30
N ARG A 484 16.16 23.61 -8.90
CA ARG A 484 17.16 24.25 -9.76
C ARG A 484 18.26 23.28 -10.17
N LEU A 485 18.80 22.51 -9.23
CA LEU A 485 19.85 21.53 -9.51
C LEU A 485 19.34 20.42 -10.45
N LEU A 486 18.12 19.93 -10.24
CA LEU A 486 17.50 18.95 -11.15
C LEU A 486 17.21 19.54 -12.53
N GLN A 487 16.75 20.80 -12.63
CA GLN A 487 16.55 21.47 -13.91
C GLN A 487 17.85 21.49 -14.74
N ASN A 488 18.98 21.79 -14.11
CA ASN A 488 20.29 21.85 -14.77
C ASN A 488 20.73 20.50 -15.34
N GLU A 489 20.44 19.40 -14.65
CA GLU A 489 20.80 18.04 -15.05
C GLU A 489 20.04 17.52 -16.29
N PHE A 490 18.95 18.18 -16.67
CA PHE A 490 18.03 17.76 -17.74
C PHE A 490 17.83 18.79 -18.85
N THR A 491 18.70 19.80 -18.94
CA THR A 491 18.66 20.84 -19.99
C THR A 491 18.65 20.30 -21.42
N TYR A 492 19.24 19.12 -21.66
CA TYR A 492 19.24 18.44 -22.96
C TYR A 492 17.84 18.06 -23.48
N LEU A 493 16.82 18.07 -22.62
CA LEU A 493 15.42 17.84 -23.02
C LEU A 493 14.74 19.08 -23.62
N GLY A 494 15.40 20.24 -23.60
CA GLY A 494 14.91 21.47 -24.25
C GLY A 494 13.66 22.08 -23.61
N SER A 495 13.44 21.86 -22.31
CA SER A 495 12.33 22.44 -21.54
C SER A 495 12.86 23.30 -20.40
N ASP A 496 12.34 24.52 -20.30
CA ASP A 496 12.64 25.44 -19.19
C ASP A 496 11.94 25.03 -17.88
N PHE A 497 10.98 24.11 -17.95
CA PHE A 497 10.12 23.69 -16.84
C PHE A 497 10.17 22.18 -16.62
N TYR A 498 11.37 21.57 -16.72
CA TYR A 498 11.53 20.15 -16.43
C TYR A 498 11.28 19.87 -14.94
N ALA A 499 11.94 20.64 -14.06
CA ALA A 499 11.78 20.57 -12.61
C ALA A 499 11.27 21.90 -12.05
N VAL A 500 10.17 21.85 -11.31
CA VAL A 500 9.54 23.04 -10.71
C VAL A 500 9.32 22.89 -9.20
N PRO A 501 9.48 23.96 -8.41
CA PRO A 501 9.16 23.95 -7.00
C PRO A 501 7.68 24.26 -6.78
N ILE A 502 6.93 23.30 -6.24
CA ILE A 502 5.54 23.49 -5.83
C ILE A 502 5.53 23.80 -4.34
N VAL A 503 5.71 25.08 -4.03
CA VAL A 503 5.81 25.68 -2.70
C VAL A 503 4.85 26.87 -2.56
N SER A 504 4.56 27.29 -1.32
CA SER A 504 3.57 28.35 -1.03
C SER A 504 3.96 29.72 -1.60
N GLU A 505 5.25 30.01 -1.63
CA GLU A 505 5.88 31.27 -2.00
C GLU A 505 5.69 31.59 -3.49
N GLU A 506 5.51 30.55 -4.31
CA GLU A 506 5.29 30.66 -5.76
C GLU A 506 3.84 31.03 -6.11
N GLY A 507 2.93 31.05 -5.13
CA GLY A 507 1.56 31.55 -5.28
C GLY A 507 0.77 30.87 -6.40
N GLU A 508 0.20 31.66 -7.33
CA GLU A 508 -0.59 31.15 -8.45
C GLU A 508 0.23 30.26 -9.41
N ARG A 509 1.53 30.53 -9.59
CA ARG A 509 2.39 29.71 -10.46
C ARG A 509 2.51 28.28 -9.95
N ALA A 510 2.59 28.11 -8.63
CA ALA A 510 2.60 26.79 -8.00
C ALA A 510 1.34 25.99 -8.37
N ARG A 511 0.18 26.66 -8.44
CA ARG A 511 -1.10 26.02 -8.82
C ARG A 511 -1.11 25.62 -10.29
N GLU A 512 -0.69 26.51 -11.19
CA GLU A 512 -0.60 26.22 -12.63
C GLU A 512 0.36 25.06 -12.92
N TRP A 513 1.51 25.03 -12.24
CA TRP A 513 2.46 23.91 -12.31
C TRP A 513 1.88 22.63 -11.75
N LEU A 514 1.16 22.70 -10.63
CA LEU A 514 0.51 21.54 -10.03
C LEU A 514 -0.55 20.94 -10.94
N GLU A 515 -1.41 21.76 -11.52
CA GLU A 515 -2.40 21.33 -12.51
C GLU A 515 -1.73 20.69 -13.72
N SER A 516 -0.69 21.34 -14.25
CA SER A 516 0.08 20.80 -15.38
C SER A 516 0.84 19.52 -15.04
N PHE A 517 1.30 19.38 -13.81
CA PHE A 517 2.00 18.20 -13.32
C PHE A 517 1.03 17.02 -13.17
N ALA A 518 -0.16 17.27 -12.65
CA ALA A 518 -1.23 16.29 -12.44
C ALA A 518 -1.85 15.78 -13.75
N ASP A 519 -1.87 16.63 -14.77
CA ASP A 519 -2.33 16.26 -16.11
C ASP A 519 -1.41 15.21 -16.75
N SER A 520 -1.98 14.04 -17.05
CA SER A 520 -1.26 12.90 -17.62
C SER A 520 -0.94 13.08 -19.10
N ASP A 521 -1.63 13.99 -19.80
CA ASP A 521 -1.37 14.31 -21.20
C ASP A 521 -0.22 15.32 -21.36
N ARG A 522 0.15 16.03 -20.29
CA ARG A 522 1.24 17.00 -20.30
C ARG A 522 2.59 16.35 -19.98
N LYS A 523 3.54 16.57 -20.89
CA LYS A 523 4.93 16.12 -20.73
C LYS A 523 5.68 16.84 -19.61
N PHE A 524 5.45 18.15 -19.45
CA PHE A 524 6.13 18.98 -18.45
C PHE A 524 5.10 19.70 -17.55
N PRO A 525 5.44 19.98 -16.28
CA PRO A 525 6.68 19.57 -15.60
C PRO A 525 6.77 18.06 -15.35
N VAL A 526 7.99 17.55 -15.24
CA VAL A 526 8.28 16.12 -14.96
C VAL A 526 8.65 15.92 -13.49
N VAL A 527 9.37 16.85 -12.90
CA VAL A 527 9.76 16.80 -11.49
C VAL A 527 9.07 17.93 -10.73
N ALA A 528 8.37 17.58 -9.66
CA ALA A 528 7.79 18.52 -8.72
C ALA A 528 8.49 18.38 -7.37
N THR A 529 9.21 19.41 -6.93
CA THR A 529 9.80 19.44 -5.59
C THR A 529 8.85 20.15 -4.62
N THR A 530 8.81 19.72 -3.37
CA THR A 530 7.95 20.35 -2.36
C THR A 530 8.47 20.14 -0.95
N ALA A 531 8.10 21.03 -0.03
CA ALA A 531 8.22 20.77 1.41
C ALA A 531 7.00 19.99 1.94
N GLU A 532 5.80 20.50 1.66
CA GLU A 532 4.54 19.99 2.21
C GLU A 532 3.33 20.03 1.26
N LEU A 533 3.30 20.87 0.23
CA LEU A 533 2.08 21.09 -0.58
C LEU A 533 1.59 19.82 -1.29
N LEU A 534 2.51 18.95 -1.72
CA LEU A 534 2.15 17.68 -2.39
C LEU A 534 1.86 16.53 -1.42
N SER A 535 1.99 16.75 -0.10
CA SER A 535 1.71 15.69 0.89
C SER A 535 0.24 15.26 0.90
N THR A 536 -0.67 16.21 0.66
CA THR A 536 -2.12 15.99 0.72
C THR A 536 -2.90 16.77 -0.32
N GLY A 537 -3.92 16.15 -0.90
CA GLY A 537 -4.89 16.85 -1.76
C GLY A 537 -4.54 16.87 -3.24
N VAL A 538 -3.42 16.26 -3.64
CA VAL A 538 -3.01 16.17 -5.05
C VAL A 538 -3.26 14.76 -5.57
N ASP A 539 -3.80 14.68 -6.78
CA ASP A 539 -4.02 13.43 -7.50
C ASP A 539 -3.17 13.44 -8.79
N VAL A 540 -2.11 12.63 -8.83
CA VAL A 540 -1.25 12.46 -10.01
C VAL A 540 -1.14 10.97 -10.33
N PRO A 541 -2.13 10.39 -11.03
CA PRO A 541 -2.15 8.96 -11.32
C PRO A 541 -0.88 8.47 -12.02
N ALA A 542 -0.30 9.29 -12.90
CA ALA A 542 0.93 8.99 -13.64
C ALA A 542 2.23 9.05 -12.83
N CYS A 543 2.22 9.42 -11.54
CA CYS A 543 3.42 9.61 -10.72
C CYS A 543 4.18 8.31 -10.46
N ARG A 544 5.37 8.14 -11.06
CA ARG A 544 6.15 6.89 -10.99
C ARG A 544 7.27 6.89 -9.97
N ASN A 545 7.71 8.05 -9.49
CA ASN A 545 8.80 8.13 -8.52
C ASN A 545 8.40 9.05 -7.36
N ILE A 546 8.50 8.53 -6.14
CA ILE A 546 8.34 9.26 -4.88
C ILE A 546 9.71 9.31 -4.21
N VAL A 547 10.25 10.51 -3.99
CA VAL A 547 11.63 10.70 -3.51
C VAL A 547 11.62 11.40 -2.16
N PHE A 548 12.28 10.80 -1.17
CA PHE A 548 12.47 11.39 0.15
C PHE A 548 13.89 11.93 0.31
N ILE A 549 14.01 13.26 0.43
CA ILE A 549 15.23 13.96 0.84
C ILE A 549 15.04 14.63 2.22
N LYS A 550 13.85 14.47 2.81
CA LYS A 550 13.53 14.86 4.19
C LYS A 550 13.36 13.65 5.08
N THR A 551 13.71 13.77 6.36
CA THR A 551 13.29 12.79 7.37
C THR A 551 11.80 12.93 7.64
N LEU A 552 11.13 11.80 7.89
CA LEU A 552 9.74 11.77 8.34
C LEU A 552 9.68 11.08 9.70
N SER A 553 8.96 11.69 10.65
CA SER A 553 8.67 11.09 11.96
C SER A 553 7.27 10.48 12.02
N SER A 554 6.30 11.09 11.32
CA SER A 554 4.90 10.65 11.36
C SER A 554 4.63 9.52 10.36
N PRO A 555 4.21 8.33 10.83
CA PRO A 555 3.74 7.25 9.95
C PRO A 555 2.55 7.67 9.11
N VAL A 556 1.68 8.52 9.65
CA VAL A 556 0.49 9.03 8.97
C VAL A 556 0.88 9.83 7.72
N LEU A 557 1.81 10.78 7.87
CA LEU A 557 2.30 11.59 6.75
C LEU A 557 3.03 10.74 5.71
N PHE A 558 3.84 9.77 6.15
CA PHE A 558 4.52 8.83 5.26
C PHE A 558 3.53 8.06 4.39
N LYS A 559 2.49 7.48 5.01
CA LYS A 559 1.43 6.72 4.32
C LYS A 559 0.64 7.59 3.32
N GLN A 560 0.38 8.84 3.67
CA GLN A 560 -0.26 9.79 2.75
C GLN A 560 0.60 10.05 1.51
N ILE A 561 1.92 10.22 1.69
CA ILE A 561 2.86 10.49 0.60
C ILE A 561 2.98 9.28 -0.33
N ILE A 562 3.28 8.09 0.20
CA ILE A 562 3.40 6.87 -0.63
C ILE A 562 2.08 6.54 -1.32
N GLY A 563 0.95 6.85 -0.68
CA GLY A 563 -0.39 6.67 -1.23
C GLY A 563 -0.61 7.45 -2.53
N ARG A 564 0.13 8.54 -2.78
CA ARG A 564 0.06 9.28 -4.06
C ARG A 564 0.61 8.47 -5.24
N GLY A 565 1.63 7.64 -4.99
CA GLY A 565 2.18 6.73 -6.00
C GLY A 565 1.34 5.47 -6.22
N SER A 566 0.45 5.13 -5.28
CA SER A 566 -0.28 3.85 -5.27
C SER A 566 -1.37 3.70 -6.33
N ARG A 567 -1.71 4.74 -7.10
CA ARG A 567 -2.76 4.62 -8.13
C ARG A 567 -2.26 3.89 -9.37
N VAL A 568 -3.06 2.97 -9.87
CA VAL A 568 -2.84 2.37 -11.20
C VAL A 568 -3.35 3.36 -12.24
N ASP A 569 -2.58 3.56 -13.31
CA ASP A 569 -2.99 4.38 -14.44
C ASP A 569 -2.82 3.61 -15.75
N PRO A 570 -3.91 3.01 -16.28
CA PRO A 570 -3.88 2.29 -17.54
C PRO A 570 -3.51 3.17 -18.74
N ALA A 571 -3.82 4.48 -18.71
CA ALA A 571 -3.56 5.37 -19.84
C ALA A 571 -2.06 5.53 -20.10
N THR A 572 -1.27 5.68 -19.04
CA THR A 572 0.19 5.73 -19.14
C THR A 572 0.86 4.36 -19.03
N GLY A 573 0.10 3.27 -18.80
CA GLY A 573 0.63 1.93 -18.57
C GLY A 573 1.28 1.74 -17.19
N LYS A 574 1.01 2.63 -16.24
CA LYS A 574 1.60 2.58 -14.90
C LYS A 574 0.88 1.55 -14.02
N LEU A 575 1.59 0.47 -13.70
CA LEU A 575 1.16 -0.59 -12.79
C LEU A 575 1.92 -0.60 -11.45
N TRP A 576 3.04 0.13 -11.38
CA TRP A 576 3.91 0.18 -10.21
C TRP A 576 4.61 1.54 -10.12
N PHE A 577 5.27 1.82 -8.99
CA PHE A 577 6.05 3.04 -8.77
C PHE A 577 7.30 2.76 -7.93
N ARG A 578 8.22 3.73 -7.89
CA ARG A 578 9.47 3.67 -7.13
C ARG A 578 9.40 4.60 -5.93
N ILE A 579 9.99 4.14 -4.84
CA ILE A 579 10.25 4.95 -3.65
C ILE A 579 11.77 5.07 -3.53
N ILE A 580 12.31 6.27 -3.68
CA ILE A 580 13.74 6.55 -3.56
C ILE A 580 13.95 7.28 -2.23
N ASP A 581 14.68 6.67 -1.31
CA ASP A 581 14.75 7.10 0.09
C ASP A 581 16.20 7.39 0.50
N TYR A 582 16.53 8.67 0.61
CA TYR A 582 17.85 9.14 1.04
C TYR A 582 17.97 9.35 2.56
N THR A 583 16.86 9.28 3.29
CA THR A 583 16.78 9.70 4.70
C THR A 583 16.28 8.61 5.64
N GLY A 584 15.98 7.42 5.09
CA GLY A 584 15.42 6.30 5.84
C GLY A 584 13.96 6.47 6.21
N ALA A 585 13.17 7.26 5.46
CA ALA A 585 11.73 7.42 5.67
C ALA A 585 10.97 6.08 5.62
N THR A 586 11.44 5.14 4.80
CA THR A 586 10.85 3.81 4.61
C THR A 586 11.00 2.88 5.81
N ARG A 587 11.61 3.32 6.92
CA ARG A 587 11.52 2.64 8.22
C ARG A 587 10.08 2.66 8.79
N LEU A 588 9.23 3.55 8.29
CA LEU A 588 7.83 3.73 8.71
C LEU A 588 6.84 2.77 8.05
N PHE A 589 7.32 1.82 7.24
CA PHE A 589 6.47 0.75 6.66
C PHE A 589 6.01 -0.24 7.72
N ASP A 590 4.72 -0.59 7.69
CA ASP A 590 4.12 -1.63 8.56
C ASP A 590 3.22 -2.60 7.76
N GLY A 591 2.43 -3.43 8.46
CA GLY A 591 1.50 -4.39 7.83
C GLY A 591 0.36 -3.76 7.01
N TRP A 592 0.08 -2.47 7.17
CA TRP A 592 -0.89 -1.75 6.34
C TRP A 592 -0.39 -1.54 4.91
N ASP A 593 0.92 -1.42 4.75
CA ASP A 593 1.56 -1.04 3.48
C ASP A 593 2.04 -2.25 2.66
N ARG A 594 2.08 -3.42 3.30
CA ARG A 594 2.62 -4.65 2.72
C ARG A 594 1.49 -5.66 2.51
N PRO A 595 1.55 -6.48 1.45
CA PRO A 595 0.68 -7.64 1.35
C PRO A 595 0.77 -8.47 2.63
N PRO A 596 -0.36 -9.04 3.11
CA PRO A 596 -0.38 -9.82 4.34
C PRO A 596 0.66 -10.95 4.28
N THR A 597 1.56 -10.96 5.25
CA THR A 597 2.52 -12.04 5.52
C THR A 597 2.18 -12.63 6.90
N PRO A 598 2.57 -13.89 7.18
CA PRO A 598 2.39 -14.47 8.51
C PRO A 598 2.99 -13.53 9.58
N PRO A 599 2.33 -13.35 10.74
CA PRO A 599 2.81 -12.43 11.75
C PRO A 599 4.23 -12.80 12.18
N PRO A 600 5.15 -11.82 12.30
CA PRO A 600 6.50 -12.08 12.81
C PRO A 600 6.39 -12.58 14.25
N GLN A 601 7.21 -13.58 14.59
CA GLN A 601 7.29 -14.10 15.95
C GLN A 601 7.91 -13.03 16.88
N PRO A 602 7.37 -12.85 18.10
CA PRO A 602 7.97 -11.96 19.08
C PRO A 602 9.40 -12.42 19.43
N PRO A 603 10.30 -11.49 19.81
CA PRO A 603 11.66 -11.85 20.18
C PRO A 603 11.67 -12.79 21.40
N GLU A 604 12.38 -13.91 21.28
CA GLU A 604 12.61 -14.86 22.38
C GLU A 604 13.73 -14.34 23.29
N GLY A 605 13.37 -13.95 24.52
CA GLY A 605 14.29 -13.61 25.59
C GLY A 605 13.56 -13.47 26.94
N PRO A 606 14.22 -13.70 28.09
CA PRO A 606 13.57 -13.56 29.40
C PRO A 606 13.09 -12.11 29.61
N GLN A 607 11.79 -11.95 29.81
CA GLN A 607 11.14 -10.64 30.06
C GLN A 607 11.16 -10.30 31.55
N THR A 608 12.34 -10.04 32.10
CA THR A 608 12.49 -9.77 33.55
C THR A 608 13.17 -8.44 33.87
N ALA A 609 13.59 -7.67 32.86
CA ALA A 609 14.24 -6.38 33.09
C ALA A 609 13.23 -5.26 33.39
N GLY A 610 13.70 -4.17 33.99
CA GLY A 610 12.90 -2.98 34.29
C GLY A 610 13.60 -1.67 33.91
N ILE A 611 12.81 -0.61 33.72
CA ILE A 611 13.31 0.77 33.57
C ILE A 611 12.47 1.68 34.47
N GLN A 612 13.11 2.47 35.33
CA GLN A 612 12.48 3.49 36.16
C GLN A 612 13.16 4.84 35.97
N GLY A 613 12.44 5.94 36.15
CA GLY A 613 13.05 7.25 35.95
C GLY A 613 12.20 8.43 36.34
N ARG A 614 12.76 9.63 36.23
CA ARG A 614 12.08 10.91 36.46
C ARG A 614 12.13 11.79 35.22
N VAL A 615 11.11 12.61 35.03
CA VAL A 615 11.04 13.60 33.95
C VAL A 615 10.95 15.01 34.54
N PHE A 616 11.84 15.89 34.09
CA PHE A 616 11.88 17.28 34.55
C PHE A 616 12.26 18.24 33.41
N ASN A 617 11.93 19.52 33.60
CA ASN A 617 12.23 20.59 32.67
C ASN A 617 13.72 20.93 32.71
N ALA A 618 14.37 20.95 31.55
CA ALA A 618 15.80 21.22 31.43
C ALA A 618 16.19 22.65 31.87
N LYS A 619 15.25 23.61 31.81
CA LYS A 619 15.52 25.02 32.12
C LYS A 619 15.54 25.33 33.61
N ASP A 620 14.53 24.88 34.35
CA ASP A 620 14.31 25.23 35.75
C ASP A 620 14.34 24.02 36.69
N ARG A 621 14.60 22.82 36.16
CA ARG A 621 14.55 21.53 36.88
C ARG A 621 13.17 21.24 37.50
N GLY A 622 12.11 21.92 37.04
CA GLY A 622 10.74 21.70 37.48
C GLY A 622 10.24 20.30 37.08
N ILE A 623 9.57 19.61 38.00
CA ILE A 623 9.01 18.27 37.76
C ILE A 623 7.93 18.33 36.69
N ILE A 624 7.99 17.44 35.69
CA ILE A 624 6.97 17.35 34.65
C ILE A 624 6.03 16.18 34.99
N VAL A 625 4.83 16.53 35.46
CA VAL A 625 3.74 15.59 35.80
C VAL A 625 2.89 15.31 34.56
N GLY A 626 2.52 14.06 34.34
CA GLY A 626 1.70 13.64 33.19
C GLY A 626 2.44 13.55 31.85
N ALA A 627 3.78 13.51 31.85
CA ALA A 627 4.56 13.20 30.65
C ALA A 627 4.33 11.73 30.24
N SER A 628 4.08 11.48 28.96
CA SER A 628 3.92 10.12 28.42
C SER A 628 5.28 9.52 28.08
N VAL A 629 5.55 8.34 28.64
CA VAL A 629 6.79 7.59 28.41
C VAL A 629 6.47 6.30 27.69
N PHE A 630 7.29 5.95 26.70
CA PHE A 630 7.17 4.75 25.86
C PHE A 630 8.49 4.01 25.80
N VAL A 631 8.47 2.67 25.84
CA VAL A 631 9.64 1.82 25.61
C VAL A 631 9.39 0.98 24.36
N ARG A 632 10.24 1.09 23.35
CA ARG A 632 10.23 0.22 22.18
C ARG A 632 11.11 -1.00 22.45
N THR A 633 10.50 -2.17 22.47
CA THR A 633 11.14 -3.47 22.74
C THR A 633 11.42 -4.30 21.48
N GLY A 634 10.90 -3.86 20.33
CA GLY A 634 11.15 -4.47 19.04
C GLY A 634 10.70 -3.56 17.89
N PRO A 635 10.86 -3.99 16.63
CA PRO A 635 10.53 -3.18 15.45
C PRO A 635 9.07 -2.70 15.41
N ASN A 636 8.14 -3.47 16.01
CA ASN A 636 6.70 -3.18 16.05
C ASN A 636 6.09 -3.31 17.46
N THR A 637 6.91 -3.33 18.51
CA THR A 637 6.43 -3.53 19.89
C THR A 637 6.82 -2.33 20.74
N ILE A 638 5.80 -1.59 21.18
CA ILE A 638 5.94 -0.41 22.04
C ILE A 638 5.12 -0.68 23.30
N LEU A 639 5.76 -0.51 24.46
CA LEU A 639 5.13 -0.59 25.77
C LEU A 639 4.90 0.85 26.29
N GLY A 640 3.72 1.12 26.82
CA GLY A 640 3.28 2.45 27.27
C GLY A 640 2.01 2.94 26.54
N PRO A 641 1.58 4.20 26.75
CA PRO A 641 2.24 5.20 27.57
C PRO A 641 2.09 4.92 29.07
N ASN A 642 3.20 5.01 29.80
CA ASN A 642 3.14 5.22 31.24
C ASN A 642 3.30 6.72 31.50
N TYR A 643 2.34 7.29 32.22
CA TYR A 643 2.35 8.71 32.56
C TYR A 643 3.16 8.95 33.81
N THR A 644 3.92 10.05 33.83
CA THR A 644 4.64 10.44 35.04
C THR A 644 3.68 10.84 36.17
N ASP A 645 3.95 10.38 37.38
CA ASP A 645 3.13 10.64 38.56
C ASP A 645 3.33 12.06 39.15
N SER A 646 2.75 12.33 40.33
CA SER A 646 2.81 13.63 41.00
C SER A 646 4.21 14.09 41.41
N ILE A 647 5.21 13.20 41.33
CA ILE A 647 6.63 13.52 41.53
C ILE A 647 7.47 13.30 40.25
N GLY A 648 6.82 13.17 39.10
CA GLY A 648 7.43 13.09 37.78
C GLY A 648 8.07 11.74 37.45
N THR A 649 7.74 10.67 38.18
CA THR A 649 8.36 9.35 38.01
C THR A 649 7.58 8.44 37.06
N PHE A 650 8.30 7.55 36.36
CA PHE A 650 7.73 6.49 35.52
C PHE A 650 8.42 5.15 35.78
N SER A 651 7.76 4.03 35.45
CA SER A 651 8.29 2.67 35.61
C SER A 651 7.82 1.75 34.50
N PHE A 652 8.68 0.86 34.04
CA PHE A 652 8.42 -0.28 33.16
C PHE A 652 9.03 -1.53 33.81
N ILE A 653 8.28 -2.63 33.77
CA ILE A 653 8.70 -3.95 34.26
C ILE A 653 8.43 -4.99 33.16
N ASN A 654 9.05 -6.16 33.26
CA ASN A 654 8.95 -7.24 32.27
C ASN A 654 9.46 -6.85 30.87
N LEU A 655 10.55 -6.09 30.83
CA LEU A 655 11.22 -5.73 29.59
C LEU A 655 12.20 -6.85 29.17
N PRO A 656 12.44 -7.03 27.85
CA PRO A 656 13.50 -7.92 27.40
C PRO A 656 14.88 -7.34 27.74
N GLU A 657 15.85 -8.22 27.91
CA GLU A 657 17.26 -7.86 28.01
C GLU A 657 17.77 -7.33 26.67
N GLY A 658 18.57 -6.26 26.70
CA GLY A 658 19.22 -5.68 25.52
C GLY A 658 19.07 -4.17 25.41
N ARG A 659 19.34 -3.64 24.22
CA ARG A 659 19.32 -2.20 23.97
C ARG A 659 17.94 -1.75 23.50
N LEU A 660 17.21 -1.04 24.36
CA LEU A 660 15.84 -0.56 24.13
C LEU A 660 15.83 0.93 23.80
N GLU A 661 14.75 1.40 23.18
CA GLU A 661 14.56 2.83 22.87
C GLU A 661 13.43 3.41 23.72
N LEU A 662 13.75 4.38 24.57
CA LEU A 662 12.81 5.09 25.44
C LEU A 662 12.45 6.44 24.80
N THR A 663 11.16 6.74 24.67
CA THR A 663 10.66 8.04 24.20
C THR A 663 9.80 8.70 25.26
N VAL A 664 10.05 9.98 25.54
CA VAL A 664 9.32 10.80 26.51
C VAL A 664 8.74 12.03 25.84
N GLN A 665 7.46 12.29 26.09
CA GLN A 665 6.70 13.40 25.52
C GLN A 665 5.91 14.14 26.61
N ALA A 666 5.82 15.46 26.51
CA ALA A 666 4.98 16.28 27.39
C ALA A 666 4.49 17.52 26.64
N THR A 667 3.26 17.96 26.94
CA THR A 667 2.64 19.13 26.32
C THR A 667 3.47 20.38 26.55
N GLY A 668 3.81 21.10 25.47
CA GLY A 668 4.66 22.29 25.53
C GLY A 668 6.17 22.00 25.56
N PHE A 669 6.58 20.73 25.49
CA PHE A 669 7.99 20.31 25.46
C PHE A 669 8.34 19.51 24.20
N ARG A 670 9.59 19.60 23.75
CA ARG A 670 10.14 18.80 22.64
C ARG A 670 10.24 17.34 23.07
N THR A 671 9.73 16.43 22.23
CA THR A 671 9.89 14.99 22.39
C THR A 671 11.36 14.61 22.49
N ARG A 672 11.71 13.75 23.46
CA ARG A 672 13.06 13.22 23.64
C ARG A 672 13.04 11.71 23.48
N THR A 673 13.93 11.18 22.64
CA THR A 673 14.14 9.74 22.45
C THR A 673 15.58 9.40 22.81
N MET A 674 15.79 8.33 23.57
CA MET A 674 17.10 7.87 24.01
C MET A 674 17.18 6.35 24.03
N ARG A 675 18.40 5.81 23.97
CA ARG A 675 18.64 4.37 24.09
C ARG A 675 18.98 4.02 25.54
N VAL A 676 18.41 2.93 26.02
CA VAL A 676 18.60 2.42 27.38
C VAL A 676 18.99 0.96 27.28
N ASP A 677 20.14 0.60 27.84
CA ASP A 677 20.59 -0.78 27.92
C ASP A 677 19.95 -1.44 29.16
N THR A 678 19.20 -2.53 28.96
CA THR A 678 18.56 -3.32 30.01
C THR A 678 19.27 -4.66 30.19
N THR A 679 19.36 -5.12 31.44
CA THR A 679 19.94 -6.42 31.82
C THR A 679 18.86 -7.26 32.49
N ALA A 680 18.84 -8.57 32.24
CA ALA A 680 17.88 -9.47 32.87
C ALA A 680 17.89 -9.33 34.41
N ASP A 681 16.70 -9.39 35.02
CA ASP A 681 16.46 -9.27 36.46
C ASP A 681 16.95 -7.95 37.12
N MET A 682 17.29 -6.93 36.34
CA MET A 682 17.70 -5.60 36.83
C MET A 682 16.76 -4.48 36.38
N THR A 683 16.65 -3.44 37.21
CA THR A 683 15.93 -2.19 36.87
C THR A 683 16.93 -1.07 36.62
N ALA A 684 16.94 -0.53 35.40
CA ALA A 684 17.75 0.64 35.05
C ALA A 684 17.06 1.93 35.54
N PHE A 685 17.80 2.83 36.18
CA PHE A 685 17.30 4.12 36.65
C PHE A 685 17.83 5.26 35.78
N LEU A 686 16.95 6.16 35.32
CA LEU A 686 17.36 7.26 34.44
C LEU A 686 16.55 8.55 34.64
N ASP A 687 17.23 9.67 34.45
CA ASP A 687 16.66 11.02 34.54
C ASP A 687 16.51 11.61 33.13
N VAL A 688 15.30 12.05 32.79
CA VAL A 688 14.93 12.58 31.47
C VAL A 688 14.63 14.05 31.56
N GLU A 689 15.47 14.85 30.91
CA GLU A 689 15.27 16.29 30.79
C GLU A 689 14.51 16.63 29.50
N LEU A 690 13.44 17.43 29.57
CA LEU A 690 12.70 17.92 28.41
C LEU A 690 12.86 19.44 28.23
N HIS A 691 12.91 19.92 26.98
CA HIS A 691 13.06 21.34 26.65
C HIS A 691 11.74 21.92 26.13
N GLU A 692 11.37 23.15 26.53
CA GLU A 692 10.14 23.82 26.08
C GLU A 692 10.13 24.10 24.55
N ILE A 693 8.94 24.08 23.95
CA ILE A 693 8.72 24.44 22.55
C ILE A 693 8.67 25.97 22.43
N GLY A 694 9.80 26.59 22.09
CA GLY A 694 9.83 28.00 21.72
C GLY A 694 9.14 28.27 20.38
N LYS A 695 8.43 29.41 20.26
CA LYS A 695 8.05 30.01 18.97
C LYS A 695 9.33 30.31 18.20
N SER A 696 9.59 29.64 17.07
CA SER A 696 10.77 29.93 16.26
C SER A 696 10.47 31.04 15.25
N GLU A 697 11.09 32.20 15.44
CA GLU A 697 11.55 32.98 14.29
C GLU A 697 12.62 32.18 13.53
N PRO A 698 12.82 32.40 12.22
CA PRO A 698 13.81 31.67 11.44
C PRO A 698 15.21 31.96 12.00
N ILE A 699 15.76 31.00 12.75
CA ILE A 699 17.16 31.00 13.15
C ILE A 699 17.96 30.80 11.86
N ALA A 700 18.92 31.68 11.59
CA ALA A 700 19.83 31.49 10.47
C ALA A 700 20.56 30.15 10.60
N LYS A 701 20.58 29.34 9.54
CA LYS A 701 21.17 27.99 9.56
C LYS A 701 22.69 28.06 9.50
N ILE A 702 23.37 27.14 10.17
CA ILE A 702 24.82 26.93 9.96
C ILE A 702 25.02 26.45 8.53
N GLN A 703 26.03 26.93 7.84
CA GLN A 703 26.35 26.49 6.48
C GLN A 703 27.72 25.82 6.46
N VAL A 704 27.78 24.61 5.89
CA VAL A 704 29.06 23.90 5.69
C VAL A 704 29.23 23.59 4.21
N LYS A 705 30.36 23.99 3.64
CA LYS A 705 30.73 23.75 2.23
C LYS A 705 32.10 23.11 2.10
N GLY A 706 32.35 22.43 0.99
CA GLY A 706 33.61 21.76 0.72
C GLY A 706 33.72 20.37 1.35
N LEU A 707 32.58 19.72 1.62
CA LEU A 707 32.56 18.33 2.11
C LEU A 707 32.74 17.34 0.96
N ASP A 708 33.54 16.29 1.18
CA ASP A 708 33.61 15.14 0.27
C ASP A 708 32.45 14.16 0.55
N VAL A 709 31.35 14.35 -0.18
CA VAL A 709 30.14 13.52 -0.02
C VAL A 709 30.03 12.53 -1.17
N THR A 710 29.93 11.24 -0.83
CA THR A 710 29.72 10.15 -1.81
C THR A 710 28.54 9.27 -1.40
N ILE A 711 28.08 8.38 -2.30
CA ILE A 711 27.02 7.40 -2.04
C ILE A 711 27.66 6.11 -1.50
N VAL A 712 27.22 5.65 -0.32
CA VAL A 712 27.83 4.50 0.39
C VAL A 712 27.03 3.22 0.22
N ASP A 713 25.70 3.31 0.32
CA ASP A 713 24.79 2.14 0.21
C ASP A 713 23.76 2.37 -0.89
N GLU A 714 23.63 1.42 -1.83
CA GLU A 714 22.66 1.50 -2.94
C GLU A 714 21.58 0.39 -2.92
N ALA A 715 21.67 -0.64 -2.07
CA ALA A 715 20.70 -1.73 -2.08
C ALA A 715 20.45 -2.37 -0.72
N ILE A 716 19.18 -2.36 -0.31
CA ILE A 716 18.64 -3.18 0.78
C ILE A 716 17.60 -4.14 0.18
N PHE A 717 17.86 -5.43 0.26
CA PHE A 717 17.02 -6.52 -0.21
C PHE A 717 16.06 -6.92 0.91
N ILE A 718 14.76 -6.97 0.61
CA ILE A 718 13.76 -7.48 1.53
C ILE A 718 13.59 -8.97 1.22
N ILE A 719 13.91 -9.85 2.17
CA ILE A 719 13.57 -11.27 2.07
C ILE A 719 12.07 -11.38 2.33
N GLU A 720 11.30 -11.78 1.32
CA GLU A 720 9.83 -11.87 1.43
C GLU A 720 9.40 -12.94 2.45
N SER A 721 10.21 -13.98 2.67
CA SER A 721 9.91 -15.07 3.62
C SER A 721 10.12 -14.71 5.09
N THR A 722 10.97 -13.72 5.41
CA THR A 722 11.32 -13.35 6.80
C THR A 722 11.06 -11.87 7.13
N GLY A 723 10.86 -11.04 6.11
CA GLY A 723 10.77 -9.58 6.27
C GLY A 723 12.12 -8.90 6.58
N GLU A 724 13.22 -9.66 6.61
CA GLU A 724 14.56 -9.14 6.89
C GLU A 724 15.07 -8.26 5.75
N GLN A 725 15.76 -7.19 6.15
CA GLN A 725 16.37 -6.22 5.26
C GLN A 725 17.87 -6.47 5.22
N LEU A 726 18.38 -7.03 4.14
CA LEU A 726 19.79 -7.34 3.96
C LEU A 726 20.47 -6.31 3.06
N SER A 727 21.68 -5.87 3.40
CA SER A 727 22.56 -5.19 2.45
C SER A 727 22.88 -6.11 1.26
N PHE A 728 23.42 -5.57 0.17
CA PHE A 728 23.89 -6.40 -0.94
C PHE A 728 24.91 -7.46 -0.51
N GLU A 729 25.84 -7.11 0.38
CA GLU A 729 26.83 -8.03 0.94
C GLU A 729 26.17 -9.14 1.75
N GLN A 730 25.24 -8.78 2.65
CA GLN A 730 24.48 -9.75 3.45
C GLN A 730 23.58 -10.64 2.59
N TYR A 731 22.98 -10.11 1.53
CA TYR A 731 22.15 -10.87 0.59
C TYR A 731 23.01 -11.84 -0.25
N THR A 732 24.22 -11.43 -0.62
CA THR A 732 25.20 -12.29 -1.30
C THR A 732 25.64 -13.43 -0.39
N ASP A 733 25.90 -13.15 0.89
CA ASP A 733 26.25 -14.17 1.89
C ASP A 733 25.09 -15.11 2.22
N PHE A 734 23.87 -14.58 2.32
CA PHE A 734 22.65 -15.38 2.44
C PHE A 734 22.46 -16.30 1.24
N THR A 735 22.66 -15.77 0.03
CA THR A 735 22.59 -16.54 -1.21
C THR A 735 23.64 -17.64 -1.24
N ARG A 736 24.90 -17.31 -0.90
CA ARG A 736 26.01 -18.28 -0.77
C ARG A 736 25.64 -19.43 0.18
N ARG A 737 25.15 -19.12 1.39
CA ARG A 737 24.77 -20.14 2.38
C ARG A 737 23.69 -21.08 1.86
N ASN A 738 22.68 -20.57 1.15
CA ASN A 738 21.61 -21.39 0.61
C ASN A 738 22.07 -22.26 -0.57
N ILE A 739 22.97 -21.77 -1.42
CA ILE A 739 23.57 -22.59 -2.47
C ILE A 739 24.40 -23.73 -1.85
N LEU A 740 25.25 -23.43 -0.86
CA LEU A 740 26.14 -24.41 -0.22
C LEU A 740 25.38 -25.51 0.55
N LYS A 741 24.16 -25.25 1.02
CA LYS A 741 23.29 -26.29 1.63
C LYS A 741 22.91 -27.38 0.64
N VAL A 742 22.67 -27.02 -0.62
CA VAL A 742 22.17 -27.93 -1.66
C VAL A 742 23.32 -28.47 -2.52
N ALA A 743 24.32 -27.64 -2.77
CA ALA A 743 25.50 -27.94 -3.56
C ALA A 743 26.78 -27.54 -2.80
N PRO A 744 27.32 -28.42 -1.94
CA PRO A 744 28.52 -28.11 -1.14
C PRO A 744 29.78 -27.91 -1.98
N ARG A 745 29.84 -28.51 -3.18
CA ARG A 745 30.95 -28.37 -4.13
C ARG A 745 30.43 -27.88 -5.48
N GLU A 746 31.30 -27.22 -6.25
CA GLU A 746 30.97 -26.74 -7.59
C GLU A 746 30.50 -27.87 -8.54
N GLY A 747 31.09 -29.06 -8.40
CA GLY A 747 30.66 -30.24 -9.15
C GLY A 747 29.21 -30.63 -8.89
N ASP A 748 28.72 -30.41 -7.66
CA ASP A 748 27.34 -30.69 -7.26
C ASP A 748 26.40 -29.66 -7.90
N LEU A 749 26.77 -28.36 -7.88
CA LEU A 749 26.01 -27.30 -8.55
C LEU A 749 25.93 -27.55 -10.06
N ARG A 750 27.03 -27.99 -10.68
CA ARG A 750 27.08 -28.33 -12.11
C ARG A 750 26.20 -29.54 -12.44
N ALA A 751 26.20 -30.57 -11.60
CA ALA A 751 25.34 -31.74 -11.78
C ALA A 751 23.85 -31.38 -11.69
N ILE A 752 23.48 -30.44 -10.81
CA ILE A 752 22.13 -29.86 -10.75
C ILE A 752 21.86 -29.07 -12.04
N TRP A 753 22.81 -28.25 -12.48
CA TRP A 753 22.61 -27.32 -13.60
C TRP A 753 22.47 -28.00 -14.96
N VAL A 754 23.18 -29.12 -15.18
CA VAL A 754 23.13 -29.87 -16.44
C VAL A 754 21.82 -30.64 -16.61
N ASP A 755 21.15 -31.01 -15.50
CA ASP A 755 19.86 -31.68 -15.53
C ASP A 755 18.71 -30.64 -15.53
N PRO A 756 17.88 -30.55 -16.59
CA PRO A 756 16.83 -29.55 -16.67
C PRO A 756 15.80 -29.63 -15.53
N GLY A 757 15.48 -30.82 -15.05
CA GLY A 757 14.52 -31.03 -13.97
C GLY A 757 15.09 -30.58 -12.63
N LYS A 758 16.34 -30.97 -12.32
CA LYS A 758 17.02 -30.53 -11.11
C LYS A 758 17.29 -29.03 -11.10
N ARG A 759 17.72 -28.46 -12.23
CA ARG A 759 17.92 -27.02 -12.41
C ARG A 759 16.63 -26.24 -12.14
N LYS A 760 15.51 -26.69 -12.71
CA LYS A 760 14.20 -26.05 -12.49
C LYS A 760 13.82 -26.06 -11.01
N ASN A 761 13.90 -27.23 -10.36
CA ASN A 761 13.56 -27.33 -8.94
C ASN A 761 14.49 -26.47 -8.08
N PHE A 762 15.80 -26.48 -8.35
CA PHE A 762 16.78 -25.66 -7.65
C PHE A 762 16.51 -24.15 -7.79
N LEU A 763 16.15 -23.68 -8.99
CA LEU A 763 15.77 -22.28 -9.20
C LEU A 763 14.46 -21.90 -8.49
N GLU A 764 13.48 -22.82 -8.43
CA GLU A 764 12.25 -22.60 -7.66
C GLU A 764 12.51 -22.58 -6.14
N ASP A 765 13.42 -23.42 -5.63
CA ASP A 765 13.82 -23.43 -4.22
C ASP A 765 14.52 -22.12 -3.82
N LEU A 766 15.40 -21.62 -4.70
CA LEU A 766 16.03 -20.31 -4.53
C LEU A 766 14.97 -19.19 -4.54
N ARG A 767 14.02 -19.20 -5.48
CA ARG A 767 12.91 -18.22 -5.54
C ARG A 767 12.04 -18.25 -4.29
N THR A 768 11.74 -19.44 -3.78
CA THR A 768 10.98 -19.63 -2.53
C THR A 768 11.73 -19.06 -1.33
N SER A 769 13.06 -19.07 -1.37
CA SER A 769 13.95 -18.44 -0.38
C SER A 769 14.21 -16.95 -0.66
N SER A 770 13.45 -16.31 -1.55
CA SER A 770 13.64 -14.93 -2.02
C SER A 770 15.00 -14.64 -2.66
N ILE A 771 15.64 -15.65 -3.25
CA ILE A 771 16.89 -15.54 -4.01
C ILE A 771 16.56 -15.50 -5.50
N HIS A 772 16.81 -14.35 -6.13
CA HIS A 772 16.58 -14.15 -7.56
C HIS A 772 17.91 -13.89 -8.28
N PRO A 773 18.47 -14.87 -9.01
CA PRO A 773 19.74 -14.71 -9.71
C PRO A 773 19.75 -13.51 -10.66
N GLU A 774 18.62 -13.21 -11.30
CA GLU A 774 18.49 -12.08 -12.23
C GLU A 774 18.64 -10.73 -11.53
N VAL A 775 18.17 -10.64 -10.28
CA VAL A 775 18.29 -9.42 -9.46
C VAL A 775 19.74 -9.24 -9.01
N ILE A 776 20.41 -10.33 -8.63
CA ILE A 776 21.83 -10.29 -8.26
C ILE A 776 22.68 -9.86 -9.47
N ALA A 777 22.38 -10.40 -10.66
CA ALA A 777 23.03 -10.01 -11.91
C ALA A 777 22.86 -8.51 -12.22
N GLU A 778 21.65 -7.97 -12.03
CA GLU A 778 21.36 -6.55 -12.25
C GLU A 778 22.15 -5.66 -11.29
N VAL A 779 22.19 -6.03 -10.01
CA VAL A 779 22.87 -5.24 -8.96
C VAL A 779 24.38 -5.29 -9.12
N MET A 780 24.94 -6.43 -9.54
CA MET A 780 26.37 -6.54 -9.87
C MET A 780 26.76 -5.85 -11.18
N GLY A 781 25.80 -5.27 -11.93
CA GLY A 781 26.06 -4.70 -13.26
C GLY A 781 26.44 -5.77 -14.31
N ARG A 782 26.06 -7.03 -14.08
CA ARG A 782 26.41 -8.21 -14.90
C ARG A 782 25.18 -8.93 -15.43
N SER A 783 24.21 -8.19 -15.97
CA SER A 783 22.97 -8.74 -16.56
C SER A 783 23.19 -9.65 -17.78
N ASP A 784 24.40 -9.62 -18.35
CA ASP A 784 24.87 -10.49 -19.42
C ASP A 784 25.40 -11.85 -18.93
N ALA A 785 25.66 -11.98 -17.62
CA ALA A 785 26.18 -13.19 -16.98
C ALA A 785 25.29 -14.41 -17.24
N ASP A 786 25.91 -15.57 -17.43
CA ASP A 786 25.18 -16.82 -17.32
C ASP A 786 24.86 -17.12 -15.85
N GLN A 787 23.64 -17.56 -15.58
CA GLN A 787 23.15 -17.80 -14.23
C GLN A 787 23.97 -18.86 -13.48
N PHE A 788 24.51 -19.88 -14.16
CA PHE A 788 25.40 -20.85 -13.51
C PHE A 788 26.67 -20.18 -13.02
N ASP A 789 27.30 -19.34 -13.84
CA ASP A 789 28.54 -18.66 -13.46
C ASP A 789 28.32 -17.63 -12.37
N LEU A 790 27.19 -16.93 -12.41
CA LEU A 790 26.80 -16.01 -11.35
C LEU A 790 26.67 -16.73 -10.02
N LEU A 791 25.94 -17.85 -9.97
CA LEU A 791 25.76 -18.63 -8.73
C LEU A 791 27.07 -19.31 -8.31
N SER A 792 27.88 -19.78 -9.26
CA SER A 792 29.20 -20.37 -9.00
C SER A 792 30.19 -19.34 -8.46
N HIS A 793 30.13 -18.10 -8.94
CA HIS A 793 30.90 -16.99 -8.40
C HIS A 793 30.53 -16.70 -6.95
N ILE A 794 29.22 -16.60 -6.66
CA ILE A 794 28.73 -16.32 -5.30
C ILE A 794 29.12 -17.44 -4.33
N ALA A 795 28.98 -18.71 -4.76
CA ALA A 795 29.21 -19.87 -3.91
C ALA A 795 30.69 -20.25 -3.76
N PHE A 796 31.47 -20.15 -4.84
CA PHE A 796 32.81 -20.74 -4.93
C PHE A 796 33.90 -19.78 -5.42
N GLY A 797 33.59 -18.49 -5.64
CA GLY A 797 34.56 -17.49 -6.09
C GLY A 797 35.06 -17.67 -7.53
N ARG A 798 34.30 -18.37 -8.39
CA ARG A 798 34.65 -18.55 -9.80
C ARG A 798 34.51 -17.27 -10.62
N LEU A 799 35.19 -17.20 -11.76
CA LEU A 799 35.04 -16.08 -12.70
C LEU A 799 33.63 -16.09 -13.31
N ILE A 800 32.97 -14.94 -13.32
CA ILE A 800 31.67 -14.77 -13.97
C ILE A 800 31.89 -14.68 -15.49
N LYS A 801 31.36 -15.65 -16.24
CA LYS A 801 31.32 -15.58 -17.70
C LYS A 801 29.96 -15.09 -18.19
N SER A 802 29.97 -14.32 -19.28
CA SER A 802 28.74 -13.95 -19.97
C SER A 802 28.18 -15.14 -20.76
N ARG A 803 26.89 -15.07 -21.08
CA ARG A 803 26.26 -16.04 -22.00
C ARG A 803 26.94 -16.04 -23.37
N ASP A 804 27.48 -14.90 -23.78
CA ASP A 804 28.24 -14.73 -25.01
C ASP A 804 29.56 -15.49 -25.01
N GLU A 805 30.31 -15.35 -23.91
CA GLU A 805 31.59 -16.04 -23.69
C GLU A 805 31.37 -17.56 -23.65
N ARG A 806 30.30 -18.02 -22.99
CA ARG A 806 29.93 -19.45 -22.98
C ARG A 806 29.57 -19.98 -24.35
N ALA A 807 28.74 -19.25 -25.10
CA ALA A 807 28.36 -19.64 -26.45
C ALA A 807 29.58 -19.72 -27.37
N THR A 808 30.49 -18.74 -27.28
CA THR A 808 31.74 -18.71 -28.05
C THR A 808 32.66 -19.86 -27.66
N ALA A 809 32.83 -20.12 -26.36
CA ALA A 809 33.62 -21.25 -25.87
C ALA A 809 33.07 -22.60 -26.34
N PHE A 810 31.75 -22.79 -26.29
CA PHE A 810 31.08 -23.98 -26.83
C PHE A 810 31.37 -24.13 -28.33
N ARG A 811 31.20 -23.07 -29.12
CA ARG A 811 31.44 -23.09 -30.56
C ARG A 811 32.88 -23.48 -30.90
N ASN A 812 33.85 -22.98 -30.14
CA ASN A 812 35.26 -23.28 -30.40
C ASN A 812 35.65 -24.69 -29.96
N ARG A 813 35.16 -25.14 -28.80
CA ARG A 813 35.56 -26.44 -28.20
C ARG A 813 34.83 -27.62 -28.82
N GLU A 814 33.55 -27.48 -29.14
CA GLU A 814 32.66 -28.58 -29.53
C GLU A 814 32.49 -28.72 -31.05
N GLN A 815 33.49 -28.32 -31.84
CA GLN A 815 33.46 -28.40 -33.31
C GLN A 815 33.12 -29.82 -33.81
N HIS A 816 33.75 -30.85 -33.25
CA HIS A 816 33.43 -32.24 -33.60
C HIS A 816 31.98 -32.64 -33.30
N PHE A 817 31.39 -32.13 -32.21
CA PHE A 817 29.98 -32.35 -31.91
C PHE A 817 29.07 -31.66 -32.93
N ILE A 818 29.42 -30.45 -33.37
CA ILE A 818 28.64 -29.72 -34.38
C ILE A 818 28.78 -30.42 -35.75
N GLU A 819 29.99 -30.84 -36.11
CA GLU A 819 30.33 -31.43 -37.41
C GLU A 819 29.71 -32.81 -37.65
N ARG A 820 29.48 -33.61 -36.59
CA ARG A 820 28.85 -34.94 -36.73
C ARG A 820 27.39 -34.89 -37.18
N HIS A 821 26.75 -33.72 -37.11
CA HIS A 821 25.35 -33.52 -37.50
C HIS A 821 25.24 -33.02 -38.95
N GLY A 822 24.18 -33.39 -39.67
CA GLY A 822 23.95 -32.89 -41.04
C GLY A 822 23.69 -31.38 -41.08
N GLU A 823 23.84 -30.74 -42.25
CA GLU A 823 23.74 -29.27 -42.41
C GLU A 823 22.46 -28.64 -41.85
N ARG A 824 21.32 -29.34 -41.94
CA ARG A 824 20.06 -28.88 -41.34
C ARG A 824 20.09 -28.93 -39.81
N ALA A 825 20.66 -29.98 -39.22
CA ALA A 825 20.79 -30.12 -37.77
C ALA A 825 21.81 -29.14 -37.17
N LYS A 826 22.91 -28.86 -37.88
CA LYS A 826 23.89 -27.81 -37.53
C LYS A 826 23.23 -26.44 -37.39
N LYS A 827 22.39 -26.05 -38.37
CA LYS A 827 21.64 -24.79 -38.31
C LYS A 827 20.74 -24.72 -37.09
N VAL A 828 20.12 -25.83 -36.68
CA VAL A 828 19.32 -25.88 -35.46
C VAL A 828 20.18 -25.68 -34.21
N ILE A 829 21.30 -26.39 -34.08
CA ILE A 829 22.23 -26.27 -32.94
C ILE A 829 22.77 -24.85 -32.81
N LEU A 830 23.23 -24.25 -33.91
CA LEU A 830 23.72 -22.87 -33.91
C LEU A 830 22.60 -21.86 -33.62
N GLY A 831 21.40 -22.07 -34.17
CA GLY A 831 20.25 -21.24 -33.86
C GLY A 831 19.86 -21.29 -32.39
N LEU A 832 19.97 -22.46 -31.75
CA LEU A 832 19.67 -22.61 -30.31
C LEU A 832 20.75 -21.92 -29.48
N LEU A 833 22.00 -21.99 -29.90
CA LEU A 833 23.10 -21.30 -29.25
C LEU A 833 22.90 -19.77 -29.28
N GLU A 834 22.37 -19.24 -30.39
CA GLU A 834 21.99 -17.82 -30.47
C GLU A 834 20.81 -17.46 -29.56
N LYS A 835 19.82 -18.34 -29.39
CA LYS A 835 18.74 -18.13 -28.39
C LYS A 835 19.29 -18.12 -26.97
N TYR A 836 20.18 -19.07 -26.66
CA TYR A 836 20.88 -19.12 -25.39
C TYR A 836 21.64 -17.82 -25.07
N ARG A 837 22.32 -17.20 -26.04
CA ARG A 837 22.98 -15.89 -25.85
C ARG A 837 22.02 -14.81 -25.39
N VAL A 838 20.78 -14.81 -25.88
CA VAL A 838 19.78 -13.77 -25.63
C VAL A 838 18.98 -14.00 -24.35
N SER A 839 18.56 -15.22 -24.05
CA SER A 839 17.67 -15.50 -22.89
C SER A 839 18.13 -16.64 -21.99
N GLY A 840 19.34 -17.16 -22.17
CA GLY A 840 19.95 -18.14 -21.28
C GLY A 840 19.42 -19.56 -21.47
N VAL A 841 19.80 -20.44 -20.54
CA VAL A 841 19.57 -21.90 -20.69
C VAL A 841 18.09 -22.31 -20.56
N GLU A 842 17.27 -21.50 -19.88
CA GLU A 842 15.83 -21.78 -19.75
C GLU A 842 15.12 -21.74 -21.12
N GLU A 843 15.49 -20.81 -22.00
CA GLU A 843 14.86 -20.68 -23.33
C GLU A 843 15.11 -21.91 -24.20
N ILE A 844 16.34 -22.44 -24.18
CA ILE A 844 16.69 -23.65 -24.96
C ILE A 844 16.26 -24.97 -24.30
N SER A 845 15.63 -24.90 -23.12
CA SER A 845 15.09 -26.06 -22.41
C SER A 845 13.61 -26.28 -22.68
N ASP A 846 12.95 -25.29 -23.26
CA ASP A 846 11.53 -25.33 -23.54
C ASP A 846 11.27 -25.70 -25.01
N ALA A 847 10.38 -26.67 -25.24
CA ALA A 847 9.99 -27.06 -26.60
C ALA A 847 9.34 -25.91 -27.40
N ARG A 848 8.82 -24.87 -26.72
CA ARG A 848 8.29 -23.64 -27.34
C ARG A 848 9.35 -22.84 -28.09
N VAL A 849 10.65 -23.06 -27.82
CA VAL A 849 11.74 -22.45 -28.59
C VAL A 849 11.67 -22.80 -30.07
N PHE A 850 11.07 -23.93 -30.43
CA PHE A 850 10.92 -24.30 -31.84
C PHE A 850 9.76 -23.59 -32.54
N SER A 851 8.94 -22.83 -31.82
CA SER A 851 7.83 -22.03 -32.38
C SER A 851 8.26 -20.63 -32.83
N ILE A 852 9.51 -20.24 -32.56
CA ILE A 852 10.07 -18.92 -32.92
C ILE A 852 11.03 -19.02 -34.10
N GLN A 853 11.33 -17.89 -34.76
CA GLN A 853 12.29 -17.86 -35.87
C GLN A 853 13.74 -18.08 -35.40
N PRO A 854 14.58 -18.80 -36.17
CA PRO A 854 14.34 -19.37 -37.51
C PRO A 854 13.70 -20.77 -37.52
N PHE A 855 13.41 -21.37 -36.36
CA PHE A 855 12.93 -22.74 -36.23
C PHE A 855 11.53 -22.96 -36.82
N LYS A 856 10.68 -21.94 -36.75
CA LYS A 856 9.36 -21.94 -37.36
C LYS A 856 9.43 -22.22 -38.87
N ASP A 857 10.35 -21.57 -39.58
CA ASP A 857 10.57 -21.78 -41.02
C ASP A 857 11.15 -23.17 -41.34
N MET A 858 11.72 -23.85 -40.33
CA MET A 858 12.24 -25.22 -40.43
C MET A 858 11.17 -26.29 -40.14
N GLY A 859 9.89 -25.90 -40.02
CA GLY A 859 8.76 -26.79 -39.75
C GLY A 859 8.40 -26.91 -38.26
N GLY A 860 8.89 -26.00 -37.42
CA GLY A 860 8.63 -25.96 -35.98
C GLY A 860 9.13 -27.20 -35.25
N ALA A 861 8.55 -27.50 -34.09
CA ALA A 861 8.95 -28.65 -33.27
C ALA A 861 8.88 -29.98 -34.03
N ILE A 862 7.85 -30.17 -34.87
CA ILE A 862 7.65 -31.40 -35.65
C ILE A 862 8.75 -31.53 -36.72
N GLY A 863 8.96 -30.50 -37.54
CA GLY A 863 9.99 -30.52 -38.58
C GLY A 863 11.40 -30.68 -38.02
N ILE A 864 11.68 -30.07 -36.86
CA ILE A 864 12.97 -30.20 -36.19
C ILE A 864 13.15 -31.60 -35.59
N SER A 865 12.12 -32.19 -35.00
CA SER A 865 12.22 -33.57 -34.49
C SER A 865 12.61 -34.55 -35.60
N GLN A 866 12.10 -34.40 -36.82
CA GLN A 866 12.46 -35.23 -37.96
C GLN A 866 13.93 -35.07 -38.37
N ILE A 867 14.50 -33.87 -38.24
CA ILE A 867 15.92 -33.59 -38.53
C ILE A 867 16.85 -34.38 -37.60
N PHE A 868 16.42 -34.67 -36.36
CA PHE A 868 17.20 -35.40 -35.36
C PHE A 868 16.78 -36.88 -35.22
N GLY A 869 16.02 -37.43 -36.18
CA GLY A 869 15.63 -38.85 -36.16
C GLY A 869 14.43 -39.17 -35.26
N GLY A 870 13.62 -38.16 -34.90
CA GLY A 870 12.43 -38.28 -34.06
C GLY A 870 12.52 -37.46 -32.78
N VAL A 871 11.45 -37.49 -31.97
CA VAL A 871 11.35 -36.72 -30.71
C VAL A 871 12.44 -37.15 -29.71
N GLU A 872 12.71 -38.45 -29.60
CA GLU A 872 13.75 -38.98 -28.71
C GLU A 872 15.16 -38.53 -29.13
N GLY A 873 15.46 -38.56 -30.44
CA GLY A 873 16.75 -38.12 -30.96
C GLY A 873 16.98 -36.61 -30.78
N LEU A 874 15.92 -35.80 -30.92
CA LEU A 874 15.95 -34.39 -30.59
C LEU A 874 16.20 -34.16 -29.09
N GLN A 875 15.44 -34.81 -28.21
CA GLN A 875 15.62 -34.69 -26.76
C GLN A 875 17.02 -35.11 -26.30
N SER A 876 17.55 -36.20 -26.85
CA SER A 876 18.92 -36.66 -26.57
C SER A 876 19.97 -35.64 -27.02
N SER A 877 19.82 -35.10 -28.23
CA SER A 877 20.75 -34.10 -28.77
C SER A 877 20.70 -32.78 -28.01
N MET A 878 19.51 -32.35 -27.58
CA MET A 878 19.31 -31.17 -26.73
C MET A 878 19.95 -31.36 -25.36
N LYS A 879 19.75 -32.52 -24.74
CA LYS A 879 20.36 -32.84 -23.44
C LYS A 879 21.89 -32.87 -23.54
N GLU A 880 22.44 -33.44 -24.61
CA GLU A 880 23.88 -33.47 -24.85
C GLU A 880 24.45 -32.06 -25.10
N MET A 881 23.76 -31.23 -25.89
CA MET A 881 24.15 -29.82 -26.10
C MET A 881 24.16 -29.04 -24.79
N GLN A 882 23.12 -29.16 -23.96
CA GLN A 882 23.06 -28.50 -22.65
C GLN A 882 24.15 -28.99 -21.71
N ALA A 883 24.45 -30.29 -21.68
CA ALA A 883 25.55 -30.82 -20.88
C ALA A 883 26.90 -30.26 -21.35
N ARG A 884 27.09 -30.18 -22.67
CA ARG A 884 28.31 -29.63 -23.29
C ARG A 884 28.47 -28.13 -23.01
N LEU A 885 27.41 -27.34 -22.82
CA LEU A 885 27.54 -25.93 -22.43
C LEU A 885 28.27 -25.70 -21.09
N TYR A 886 28.28 -26.69 -20.20
CA TYR A 886 28.77 -26.56 -18.82
C TYR A 886 29.94 -27.49 -18.47
N VAL A 887 30.67 -28.01 -19.46
CA VAL A 887 31.81 -28.92 -19.23
C VAL A 887 32.92 -28.22 -18.43
N PRO A 888 33.54 -28.89 -17.43
CA PRO A 888 34.70 -28.36 -16.74
C PRO A 888 35.85 -28.08 -17.71
N GLU A 889 36.40 -26.87 -17.64
CA GLU A 889 37.66 -26.56 -18.30
C GLU A 889 38.80 -27.26 -17.54
N ALA A 890 39.73 -27.86 -18.28
CA ALA A 890 40.95 -28.39 -17.67
C ALA A 890 41.66 -27.24 -16.96
N VAL A 891 42.03 -27.46 -15.69
CA VAL A 891 42.87 -26.53 -14.95
C VAL A 891 44.18 -26.41 -15.72
N ALA A 892 44.46 -25.20 -16.23
CA ALA A 892 45.76 -24.85 -16.79
C ALA A 892 46.78 -24.70 -15.66
#